data_AF-A0A318HAV3-F1
#
_entry.id   AF-A0A318HAV3-F1
#
_cell.length_a   1.000
_cell.length_b   1.000
_cell.length_c   1.000
_cell.angle_alpha   90.00
_cell.angle_beta   90.00
_cell.angle_gamma   90.00
#
_symmetry.space_group_name_H-M   'P 1'
#
loop_
_entity.id
_entity.type
_entity.pdbx_description
1 polymer ?
#
loop_
_entity_poly.entity_id
_entity_poly.type
_entity_poly.pdbx_seq_one_letter_code
_entity_poly.pdbx_strand_id
1 'polypeptide(L)'
;MKPHAFIAMPFGLKPGPDGQGLINFDRVHKELLAPALARAGFEVFRADEELRAGDIRTDMFQELLIADLVVADLTIANPNVWYELGVRHALRMRGVVLVYGTVNGSTSAQAFDVYTDRKLRYALTPDGVPDPARRGACIEQLTAMARETLESSTRRLVSPVYSLLPHLQQPQWKKLLLSGTNEFSDAYKEWAQRLELARRCNQPGDILTLADETPTRALALEARITAGTSLLKLQQPALALEQFEAALAIDPGDIPSRQKKAICLGRLHRFDEARGWVHALIGDAASDAENWALAGRVEKDSWVERWRPRGGAGTVVEPAALLAAATGEDALLEEAIVPYRTAFAADPGHCYSGINALTLTVMRAHLGGPVRPEDTEALRGGVRWAIDSTLERSPRDYWARASRAELSLLCADAATVGRDWRAAIAAADKDWFALDSSRQTLLLLRDLGFRPAETTLALDIVEREIRRSEPPFVPRQVLLFSGHMMDQPGREKPRFPPAMEGAAADRLNAALAHHDAGPADLALCQAAAGGDLLFLEACVARGVRCQVMLPLEEPEFVQRSILPSIDGARWRQRWAALKPRLGTPLRMMPADLGPPPRGTDPFERGNRWLLNTALAHGPDKLRFICLWNGAGGDGPGGTQHLMAEAQQRTGEVWWVDTRDLLPAGP
;
A
#
# COMPACT_ATOMS: atom_id res chain seq x y z
N MET A 1 -4.03 9.09 9.17
CA MET A 1 -5.49 9.21 8.99
C MET A 1 -6.16 9.02 10.36
N LYS A 2 -7.22 9.78 10.64
CA LYS A 2 -8.03 9.63 11.86
C LYS A 2 -9.09 8.54 11.65
N PRO A 3 -9.35 7.65 12.63
CA PRO A 3 -10.47 6.70 12.54
C PRO A 3 -11.82 7.44 12.49
N HIS A 4 -12.82 6.82 11.87
CA HIS A 4 -14.15 7.42 11.68
C HIS A 4 -15.16 6.95 12.73
N ALA A 5 -15.88 7.88 13.36
CA ALA A 5 -16.90 7.58 14.37
C ALA A 5 -18.28 8.12 13.96
N PHE A 6 -19.25 7.23 13.87
CA PHE A 6 -20.66 7.54 13.62
C PHE A 6 -21.43 7.63 14.94
N ILE A 7 -22.17 8.71 15.17
CA ILE A 7 -23.03 8.87 16.35
C ILE A 7 -24.49 8.61 15.97
N ALA A 8 -25.03 7.50 16.47
CA ALA A 8 -26.44 7.13 16.42
C ALA A 8 -27.16 7.73 17.65
N MET A 9 -27.83 8.87 17.49
CA MET A 9 -28.50 9.58 18.59
C MET A 9 -29.76 10.34 18.16
N PRO A 10 -30.67 10.69 19.09
CA PRO A 10 -31.74 11.64 18.80
C PRO A 10 -31.20 13.06 18.47
N PHE A 11 -32.00 13.87 17.77
CA PHE A 11 -31.64 15.25 17.40
C PHE A 11 -32.55 16.28 18.10
N GLY A 12 -32.02 17.48 18.34
CA GLY A 12 -32.79 18.61 18.90
C GLY A 12 -33.29 18.38 20.32
N LEU A 13 -34.41 19.02 20.65
CA LEU A 13 -35.09 18.87 21.93
C LEU A 13 -36.04 17.67 21.90
N LYS A 14 -35.89 16.74 22.84
CA LYS A 14 -36.76 15.57 22.99
C LYS A 14 -37.22 15.38 24.44
N PRO A 15 -38.42 14.83 24.68
CA PRO A 15 -38.86 14.48 26.03
C PRO A 15 -37.87 13.56 26.74
N GLY A 16 -37.73 13.73 28.05
CA GLY A 16 -36.92 12.85 28.90
C GLY A 16 -37.45 11.41 28.96
N PRO A 17 -36.71 10.48 29.60
CA PRO A 17 -37.06 9.06 29.65
C PRO A 17 -38.39 8.74 30.34
N ASP A 18 -38.80 9.60 31.27
CA ASP A 18 -40.07 9.57 32.02
C ASP A 18 -41.17 10.42 31.35
N GLY A 19 -40.89 10.96 30.16
CA GLY A 19 -41.77 11.88 29.43
C GLY A 19 -41.80 13.29 30.02
N GLN A 20 -40.99 13.59 31.06
CA GLN A 20 -40.93 14.91 31.70
C GLN A 20 -39.63 15.64 31.33
N GLY A 21 -39.71 16.97 31.25
CA GLY A 21 -38.58 17.80 30.82
C GLY A 21 -38.16 17.59 29.36
N LEU A 22 -37.22 18.42 28.90
CA LEU A 22 -36.67 18.33 27.55
C LEU A 22 -35.16 18.13 27.65
N ILE A 23 -34.63 17.15 26.92
CA ILE A 23 -33.20 16.92 26.74
C ILE A 23 -32.77 17.58 25.43
N ASN A 24 -31.70 18.36 25.48
CA ASN A 24 -31.09 18.99 24.32
C ASN A 24 -29.95 18.13 23.77
N PHE A 25 -30.28 17.27 22.81
CA PHE A 25 -29.33 16.34 22.21
C PHE A 25 -28.28 17.03 21.32
N ASP A 26 -28.53 18.25 20.83
CA ASP A 26 -27.53 19.03 20.10
C ASP A 26 -26.41 19.52 21.02
N ARG A 27 -26.76 19.87 22.27
CA ARG A 27 -25.76 20.20 23.30
C ARG A 27 -25.01 18.96 23.76
N VAL A 28 -25.69 17.82 23.92
CA VAL A 28 -25.02 16.54 24.21
C VAL A 28 -23.99 16.19 23.14
N HIS A 29 -24.33 16.32 21.86
CA HIS A 29 -23.39 16.11 20.76
C HIS A 29 -22.20 17.07 20.81
N LYS A 30 -22.48 18.39 20.77
CA LYS A 30 -21.44 19.43 20.61
C LYS A 30 -20.55 19.62 21.84
N GLU A 31 -21.07 19.40 23.04
CA GLU A 31 -20.34 19.69 24.29
C GLU A 31 -19.77 18.44 24.96
N LEU A 32 -20.22 17.24 24.59
CA LEU A 32 -19.83 16.01 25.27
C LEU A 32 -19.33 14.93 24.30
N LEU A 33 -20.17 14.44 23.38
CA LEU A 33 -19.84 13.27 22.56
C LEU A 33 -18.77 13.59 21.51
N ALA A 34 -18.98 14.61 20.69
CA ALA A 34 -18.04 14.98 19.63
C ALA A 34 -16.66 15.41 20.18
N PRO A 35 -16.55 16.25 21.23
CA PRO A 35 -15.26 16.57 21.82
C PRO A 35 -14.50 15.36 22.37
N ALA A 36 -15.20 14.39 22.98
CA ALA A 36 -14.58 13.18 23.50
C ALA A 36 -14.02 12.28 22.38
N LEU A 37 -14.79 12.08 21.32
CA LEU A 37 -14.35 11.28 20.17
C LEU A 37 -13.23 11.98 19.39
N ALA A 38 -13.31 13.30 19.19
CA ALA A 38 -12.23 14.08 18.60
C ALA A 38 -10.94 13.99 19.43
N ARG A 39 -11.03 14.06 20.76
CA ARG A 39 -9.89 13.86 21.69
C ARG A 39 -9.35 12.43 21.64
N ALA A 40 -10.22 11.44 21.40
CA ALA A 40 -9.80 10.06 21.14
C ALA A 40 -9.12 9.88 19.78
N GLY A 41 -9.14 10.91 18.92
CA GLY A 41 -8.46 10.94 17.63
C GLY A 41 -9.39 10.66 16.45
N PHE A 42 -10.71 10.58 16.66
CA PHE A 42 -11.67 10.28 15.61
C PHE A 42 -12.04 11.52 14.78
N GLU A 43 -12.35 11.29 13.51
CA GLU A 43 -13.24 12.13 12.73
C GLU A 43 -14.68 11.75 13.10
N VAL A 44 -15.51 12.73 13.48
CA VAL A 44 -16.81 12.50 14.08
C VAL A 44 -17.90 12.92 13.11
N PHE A 45 -18.89 12.07 12.93
CA PHE A 45 -20.03 12.33 12.06
C PHE A 45 -21.36 12.03 12.76
N ARG A 46 -22.34 12.91 12.57
CA ARG A 46 -23.73 12.75 12.99
C ARG A 46 -24.64 12.98 11.78
N ALA A 47 -25.64 12.11 11.60
CA ALA A 47 -26.41 12.03 10.36
C ALA A 47 -27.15 13.32 9.93
N ASP A 48 -27.41 14.26 10.82
CA ASP A 48 -28.08 15.54 10.53
C ASP A 48 -27.10 16.69 10.19
N GLU A 49 -25.79 16.47 10.28
CA GLU A 49 -24.77 17.45 9.87
C GLU A 49 -24.50 17.43 8.36
N GLU A 50 -25.05 16.46 7.63
CA GLU A 50 -24.95 16.38 6.17
C GLU A 50 -25.90 17.40 5.50
N LEU A 51 -25.32 18.46 4.94
CA LEU A 51 -26.04 19.56 4.28
C LEU A 51 -26.46 19.23 2.83
N ARG A 52 -26.18 18.02 2.34
CA ARG A 52 -26.44 17.61 0.95
C ARG A 52 -27.88 17.15 0.73
N ALA A 53 -28.40 17.39 -0.48
CA ALA A 53 -29.69 16.85 -0.91
C ALA A 53 -29.54 15.38 -1.35
N GLY A 54 -30.27 14.44 -0.70
CA GLY A 54 -30.22 12.99 -0.97
C GLY A 54 -31.13 12.19 -0.02
N ASP A 55 -31.22 10.86 -0.18
CA ASP A 55 -31.92 9.97 0.78
C ASP A 55 -30.99 9.66 1.96
N ILE A 56 -31.16 10.40 3.05
CA ILE A 56 -30.44 10.28 4.35
C ILE A 56 -30.27 8.81 4.79
N ARG A 57 -31.21 7.93 4.42
CA ARG A 57 -31.17 6.51 4.81
C ARG A 57 -30.07 5.73 4.10
N THR A 58 -29.77 6.01 2.83
CA THR A 58 -28.70 5.29 2.11
C THR A 58 -27.34 5.59 2.73
N ASP A 59 -27.09 6.84 3.11
CA ASP A 59 -25.81 7.26 3.72
C ASP A 59 -25.65 6.69 5.14
N MET A 60 -26.72 6.68 5.94
CA MET A 60 -26.73 6.10 7.29
C MET A 60 -26.33 4.62 7.33
N PHE A 61 -26.85 3.77 6.43
CA PHE A 61 -26.46 2.35 6.40
C PHE A 61 -25.01 2.14 5.98
N GLN A 62 -24.49 3.00 5.10
CA GLN A 62 -23.08 2.96 4.73
C GLN A 62 -22.22 3.30 5.95
N GLU A 63 -22.59 4.32 6.72
CA GLU A 63 -21.91 4.70 7.95
C GLU A 63 -21.88 3.57 8.99
N LEU A 64 -23.00 2.89 9.20
CA LEU A 64 -23.05 1.72 10.09
C LEU A 64 -22.15 0.56 9.62
N LEU A 65 -21.90 0.46 8.31
CA LEU A 65 -20.99 -0.54 7.75
C LEU A 65 -19.52 -0.11 7.82
N ILE A 66 -19.19 1.14 7.49
CA ILE A 66 -17.80 1.60 7.30
C ILE A 66 -17.17 2.23 8.54
N ALA A 67 -17.96 2.83 9.44
CA ALA A 67 -17.42 3.51 10.61
C ALA A 67 -16.59 2.55 11.48
N ASP A 68 -15.44 3.04 11.96
CA ASP A 68 -14.56 2.29 12.85
C ASP A 68 -15.22 2.12 14.22
N LEU A 69 -15.98 3.13 14.65
CA LEU A 69 -16.75 3.15 15.88
C LEU A 69 -18.17 3.68 15.64
N VAL A 70 -19.17 2.99 16.19
CA VAL A 70 -20.52 3.53 16.33
C VAL A 70 -20.77 3.82 17.80
N VAL A 71 -21.15 5.06 18.12
CA VAL A 71 -21.64 5.45 19.45
C VAL A 71 -23.15 5.51 19.40
N ALA A 72 -23.82 4.64 20.15
CA ALA A 72 -25.28 4.63 20.24
C ALA A 72 -25.75 5.26 21.55
N ASP A 73 -26.50 6.36 21.45
CA ASP A 73 -27.09 7.06 22.58
C ASP A 73 -28.47 6.50 22.93
N LEU A 74 -28.51 5.76 24.05
CA LEU A 74 -29.69 5.06 24.55
C LEU A 74 -30.38 5.82 25.69
N THR A 75 -30.17 7.15 25.78
CA THR A 75 -30.76 7.99 26.84
C THR A 75 -32.28 7.93 26.84
N ILE A 76 -32.90 7.85 25.66
CA ILE A 76 -34.34 7.68 25.50
C ILE A 76 -34.62 6.47 24.60
N ALA A 77 -35.83 5.92 24.70
CA ALA A 77 -36.29 4.84 23.83
C ALA A 77 -36.59 5.36 22.42
N ASN A 78 -35.55 5.60 21.61
CA ASN A 78 -35.68 6.06 20.23
C ASN A 78 -35.64 4.87 19.25
N PRO A 79 -36.74 4.57 18.53
CA PRO A 79 -36.78 3.43 17.60
C PRO A 79 -35.71 3.46 16.50
N ASN A 80 -35.29 4.65 16.04
CA ASN A 80 -34.28 4.77 14.99
C ASN A 80 -32.91 4.33 15.51
N VAL A 81 -32.53 4.77 16.70
CA VAL A 81 -31.24 4.40 17.32
C VAL A 81 -31.19 2.89 17.58
N TRP A 82 -32.30 2.29 18.03
CA TRP A 82 -32.39 0.84 18.21
C TRP A 82 -32.23 0.06 16.90
N TYR A 83 -32.85 0.56 15.83
CA TYR A 83 -32.73 -0.02 14.50
C TYR A 83 -31.29 0.04 13.97
N GLU A 84 -30.65 1.22 14.07
CA GLU A 84 -29.26 1.45 13.69
C GLU A 84 -28.28 0.54 14.47
N LEU A 85 -28.49 0.41 15.79
CA LEU A 85 -27.68 -0.47 16.64
C LEU A 85 -27.80 -1.95 16.22
N GLY A 86 -29.03 -2.42 15.96
CA GLY A 86 -29.28 -3.79 15.49
C GLY A 86 -28.60 -4.07 14.16
N VAL A 87 -28.68 -3.13 13.21
CA VAL A 87 -28.00 -3.19 11.91
C VAL A 87 -26.48 -3.25 12.10
N ARG A 88 -25.91 -2.38 12.94
CA ARG A 88 -24.47 -2.39 13.23
C ARG A 88 -24.03 -3.73 13.82
N HIS A 89 -24.79 -4.30 14.76
CA HIS A 89 -24.50 -5.62 15.32
C HIS A 89 -24.55 -6.73 14.26
N ALA A 90 -25.44 -6.65 13.27
CA ALA A 90 -25.49 -7.62 12.18
C ALA A 90 -24.34 -7.47 11.18
N LEU A 91 -23.92 -6.23 10.89
CA LEU A 91 -22.90 -5.93 9.89
C LEU A 91 -21.46 -6.05 10.41
N ARG A 92 -21.22 -5.78 11.70
CA ARG A 92 -19.86 -5.73 12.25
C ARG A 92 -19.76 -6.46 13.58
N MET A 93 -18.64 -7.18 13.75
CA MET A 93 -18.36 -7.97 14.95
C MET A 93 -18.04 -7.11 16.19
N ARG A 94 -17.62 -5.85 15.99
CA ARG A 94 -17.08 -4.96 17.02
C ARG A 94 -17.23 -3.48 16.67
N GLY A 95 -16.67 -2.61 17.51
CA GLY A 95 -16.62 -1.17 17.28
C GLY A 95 -17.97 -0.50 17.58
N VAL A 96 -18.54 -0.82 18.74
CA VAL A 96 -19.76 -0.21 19.27
C VAL A 96 -19.49 0.24 20.69
N VAL A 97 -19.86 1.48 21.00
CA VAL A 97 -19.90 2.03 22.36
C VAL A 97 -21.31 2.48 22.66
N LEU A 98 -21.87 2.00 23.76
CA LEU A 98 -23.20 2.39 24.22
C LEU A 98 -23.06 3.50 25.25
N VAL A 99 -23.83 4.57 25.10
CA VAL A 99 -23.89 5.68 26.06
C VAL A 99 -25.32 5.92 26.52
N TYR A 100 -25.49 6.46 27.73
CA TYR A 100 -26.80 6.91 28.20
C TYR A 100 -26.67 8.04 29.23
N GLY A 101 -27.59 8.99 29.14
CA GLY A 101 -27.75 10.11 30.04
C GLY A 101 -28.60 9.75 31.25
N THR A 102 -28.33 10.45 32.36
CA THR A 102 -29.15 10.38 33.58
C THR A 102 -29.58 11.77 33.99
N VAL A 103 -30.88 11.95 34.22
CA VAL A 103 -31.48 13.17 34.77
C VAL A 103 -31.88 12.85 36.21
N ASN A 104 -31.36 13.61 37.18
CA ASN A 104 -31.62 13.40 38.63
C ASN A 104 -31.35 11.96 39.13
N GLY A 105 -30.43 11.24 38.48
CA GLY A 105 -30.11 9.84 38.83
C GLY A 105 -31.10 8.80 38.29
N SER A 106 -32.17 9.21 37.61
CA SER A 106 -33.09 8.32 36.90
C SER A 106 -32.49 7.85 35.57
N THR A 107 -32.79 6.61 35.18
CA THR A 107 -32.33 5.96 33.94
C THR A 107 -33.53 5.58 33.08
N SER A 108 -33.36 5.54 31.76
CA SER A 108 -34.34 4.92 30.86
C SER A 108 -34.52 3.42 31.17
N ALA A 109 -35.67 2.86 30.76
CA ALA A 109 -35.87 1.42 30.74
C ALA A 109 -34.83 0.78 29.80
N GLN A 110 -33.99 -0.10 30.36
CA GLN A 110 -32.94 -0.78 29.61
C GLN A 110 -33.56 -1.92 28.79
N ALA A 111 -33.29 -1.94 27.47
CA ALA A 111 -33.72 -3.06 26.64
C ALA A 111 -33.02 -4.36 27.05
N PHE A 112 -33.75 -5.47 27.07
CA PHE A 112 -33.29 -6.76 27.57
C PHE A 112 -32.01 -7.25 26.88
N ASP A 113 -31.95 -7.15 25.55
CA ASP A 113 -30.86 -7.72 24.74
C ASP A 113 -29.51 -7.00 24.90
N VAL A 114 -29.51 -5.76 25.41
CA VAL A 114 -28.28 -5.00 25.70
C VAL A 114 -28.10 -4.76 27.20
N TYR A 115 -28.92 -5.38 28.07
CA TYR A 115 -28.95 -5.08 29.51
C TYR A 115 -27.58 -5.30 30.17
N THR A 116 -26.93 -6.42 29.85
CA THR A 116 -25.62 -6.81 30.41
C THR A 116 -24.43 -6.09 29.77
N ASP A 117 -24.65 -5.38 28.65
CA ASP A 117 -23.59 -4.65 27.97
C ASP A 117 -23.10 -3.48 28.82
N ARG A 118 -21.78 -3.26 28.80
CA ARG A 118 -21.16 -2.09 29.42
C ARG A 118 -21.56 -0.83 28.65
N LYS A 119 -22.13 0.14 29.37
CA LYS A 119 -22.55 1.43 28.83
C LYS A 119 -21.89 2.55 29.60
N LEU A 120 -21.43 3.59 28.91
CA LEU A 120 -20.91 4.78 29.56
C LEU A 120 -22.06 5.69 29.97
N ARG A 121 -22.03 6.12 31.24
CA ARG A 121 -23.03 7.01 31.80
C ARG A 121 -22.55 8.46 31.73
N TYR A 122 -23.40 9.36 31.26
CA TYR A 122 -23.20 10.80 31.39
C TYR A 122 -24.31 11.47 32.22
N ALA A 123 -23.97 12.60 32.85
CA ALA A 123 -24.87 13.34 33.71
C ALA A 123 -25.50 14.51 32.96
N LEU A 124 -26.80 14.68 33.12
CA LEU A 124 -27.57 15.82 32.63
C LEU A 124 -28.06 16.66 33.82
N THR A 125 -28.11 17.97 33.64
CA THR A 125 -28.79 18.87 34.57
C THR A 125 -30.31 18.66 34.52
N PRO A 126 -31.08 19.21 35.49
CA PRO A 126 -32.55 19.21 35.40
C PRO A 126 -33.10 19.86 34.12
N ASP A 127 -32.35 20.78 33.51
CA ASP A 127 -32.70 21.44 32.25
C ASP A 127 -32.35 20.60 31.01
N GLY A 128 -31.90 19.35 31.19
CA GLY A 128 -31.64 18.40 30.11
C GLY A 128 -30.42 18.72 29.26
N VAL A 129 -29.38 19.33 29.84
CA VAL A 129 -28.11 19.65 29.17
C VAL A 129 -26.94 18.99 29.89
N PRO A 130 -25.78 18.76 29.23
CA PRO A 130 -24.62 18.14 29.89
C PRO A 130 -24.22 18.86 31.18
N ASP A 131 -24.12 18.12 32.30
CA ASP A 131 -23.75 18.68 33.60
C ASP A 131 -22.31 19.24 33.56
N PRO A 132 -22.13 20.57 33.71
CA PRO A 132 -20.81 21.20 33.63
C PRO A 132 -19.81 20.65 34.66
N ALA A 133 -20.27 20.23 35.84
CA ALA A 133 -19.42 19.71 36.91
C ALA A 133 -18.87 18.31 36.62
N ARG A 134 -19.57 17.53 35.78
CA ARG A 134 -19.20 16.15 35.44
C ARG A 134 -18.69 16.00 34.00
N ARG A 135 -18.99 16.97 33.12
CA ARG A 135 -18.66 16.95 31.69
C ARG A 135 -17.21 16.61 31.41
N GLY A 136 -16.26 17.24 32.09
CA GLY A 136 -14.82 16.99 31.89
C GLY A 136 -14.44 15.53 32.13
N ALA A 137 -14.88 14.96 33.26
CA ALA A 137 -14.63 13.56 33.59
C ALA A 137 -15.32 12.59 32.61
N CYS A 138 -16.55 12.90 32.18
CA CYS A 138 -17.24 12.08 31.17
C CYS A 138 -16.53 12.11 29.81
N ILE A 139 -16.01 13.27 29.38
CA ILE A 139 -15.19 13.37 28.16
C ILE A 139 -13.97 12.45 28.26
N GLU A 140 -13.26 12.45 29.39
CA GLU A 140 -12.08 11.60 29.59
C GLU A 140 -12.43 10.11 29.59
N GLN A 141 -13.52 9.73 30.26
CA GLN A 141 -13.99 8.35 30.29
C GLN A 141 -14.41 7.85 28.90
N LEU A 142 -15.14 8.67 28.14
CA LEU A 142 -15.56 8.31 26.78
C LEU A 142 -14.36 8.27 25.82
N THR A 143 -13.41 9.19 25.99
CA THR A 143 -12.14 9.17 25.26
C THR A 143 -11.41 7.85 25.49
N ALA A 144 -11.27 7.43 26.74
CA ALA A 144 -10.60 6.18 27.11
C ALA A 144 -11.36 4.95 26.59
N MET A 145 -12.68 4.90 26.78
CA MET A 145 -13.51 3.78 26.30
C MET A 145 -13.48 3.65 24.78
N ALA A 146 -13.48 4.76 24.04
CA ALA A 146 -13.39 4.76 22.58
C ALA A 146 -12.03 4.23 22.08
N ARG A 147 -10.92 4.66 22.71
CA ARG A 147 -9.57 4.15 22.40
C ARG A 147 -9.44 2.66 22.71
N GLU A 148 -9.82 2.26 23.92
CA GLU A 148 -9.78 0.85 24.36
C GLU A 148 -10.62 -0.05 23.45
N THR A 149 -11.80 0.41 23.03
CA THR A 149 -12.66 -0.34 22.10
C THR A 149 -11.99 -0.52 20.74
N LEU A 150 -11.32 0.52 20.22
CA LEU A 150 -10.63 0.47 18.94
C LEU A 150 -9.37 -0.42 18.98
N GLU A 151 -8.61 -0.34 20.07
CA GLU A 151 -7.35 -1.06 20.31
C GLU A 151 -7.56 -2.51 20.76
N SER A 152 -8.77 -2.86 21.22
CA SER A 152 -9.08 -4.22 21.65
C SER A 152 -8.83 -5.27 20.57
N SER A 153 -8.36 -6.44 21.00
CA SER A 153 -8.07 -7.58 20.11
C SER A 153 -9.23 -7.87 19.16
N THR A 154 -8.91 -8.11 17.89
CA THR A 154 -9.89 -8.51 16.86
C THR A 154 -10.61 -9.82 17.21
N ARG A 155 -10.06 -10.63 18.12
CA ARG A 155 -10.70 -11.84 18.65
C ARG A 155 -11.83 -11.56 19.63
N ARG A 156 -11.94 -10.33 20.17
CA ARG A 156 -12.99 -9.94 21.08
C ARG A 156 -14.26 -9.57 20.31
N LEU A 157 -15.26 -10.45 20.37
CA LEU A 157 -16.58 -10.21 19.83
C LEU A 157 -17.35 -9.26 20.78
N VAL A 158 -17.85 -8.15 20.25
CA VAL A 158 -18.72 -7.22 20.98
C VAL A 158 -20.16 -7.34 20.49
N SER A 159 -20.36 -7.66 19.20
CA SER A 159 -21.69 -7.89 18.67
C SER A 159 -22.28 -9.18 19.23
N PRO A 160 -23.49 -9.14 19.82
CA PRO A 160 -24.18 -10.34 20.28
C PRO A 160 -24.46 -11.30 19.11
N VAL A 161 -24.73 -10.78 17.91
CA VAL A 161 -25.03 -11.59 16.71
C VAL A 161 -23.85 -12.51 16.36
N TYR A 162 -22.63 -11.97 16.29
CA TYR A 162 -21.45 -12.76 15.97
C TYR A 162 -21.02 -13.67 17.13
N SER A 163 -21.28 -13.26 18.38
CA SER A 163 -21.01 -14.11 19.55
C SER A 163 -21.88 -15.38 19.58
N LEU A 164 -23.10 -15.29 19.06
CA LEU A 164 -24.08 -16.40 19.05
C LEU A 164 -24.03 -17.23 17.75
N LEU A 165 -23.42 -16.71 16.68
CA LEU A 165 -23.34 -17.34 15.36
C LEU A 165 -21.87 -17.53 14.93
N PRO A 166 -21.18 -18.61 15.37
CA PRO A 166 -19.72 -18.78 15.25
C PRO A 166 -19.19 -18.94 13.81
N HIS A 167 -20.07 -19.04 12.81
CA HIS A 167 -19.70 -19.13 11.39
C HIS A 167 -20.18 -17.95 10.55
N LEU A 168 -20.83 -16.95 11.18
CA LEU A 168 -21.25 -15.76 10.47
C LEU A 168 -20.02 -14.95 10.05
N GLN A 169 -19.87 -14.73 8.75
CA GLN A 169 -18.82 -13.88 8.19
C GLN A 169 -19.34 -12.46 8.06
N GLN A 170 -18.48 -11.49 8.39
CA GLN A 170 -18.81 -10.08 8.11
C GLN A 170 -19.02 -9.89 6.61
N PRO A 171 -20.04 -9.11 6.21
CA PRO A 171 -20.29 -8.85 4.81
C PRO A 171 -19.07 -8.20 4.15
N GLN A 172 -18.77 -8.64 2.92
CA GLN A 172 -17.73 -8.02 2.11
C GLN A 172 -18.22 -6.63 1.67
N TRP A 173 -17.89 -5.60 2.45
CA TRP A 173 -18.40 -4.24 2.25
C TRP A 173 -18.22 -3.75 0.82
N LYS A 174 -17.15 -4.15 0.13
CA LYS A 174 -16.90 -3.82 -1.28
C LYS A 174 -18.04 -4.27 -2.20
N LYS A 175 -18.55 -5.49 -2.00
CA LYS A 175 -19.66 -6.02 -2.81
C LYS A 175 -20.96 -5.27 -2.55
N LEU A 176 -21.11 -4.69 -1.36
CA LEU A 176 -22.33 -3.98 -0.95
C LEU A 176 -22.30 -2.49 -1.31
N LEU A 177 -21.14 -1.83 -1.13
CA LEU A 177 -20.98 -0.40 -1.34
C LEU A 177 -20.64 -0.03 -2.78
N LEU A 178 -19.98 -0.94 -3.52
CA LEU A 178 -19.60 -0.70 -4.93
C LEU A 178 -20.65 -1.19 -5.94
N SER A 179 -21.67 -1.94 -5.49
CA SER A 179 -22.76 -2.41 -6.36
C SER A 179 -23.77 -1.32 -6.70
N GLY A 180 -23.88 -0.27 -5.87
CA GLY A 180 -24.66 0.93 -6.17
C GLY A 180 -23.83 1.97 -6.93
N THR A 181 -24.51 2.88 -7.64
CA THR A 181 -23.90 4.12 -8.17
C THR A 181 -24.11 5.22 -7.15
N ASN A 182 -23.04 5.59 -6.45
CA ASN A 182 -22.98 6.73 -5.55
C ASN A 182 -21.58 7.38 -5.61
N GLU A 183 -21.45 8.61 -5.08
CA GLU A 183 -20.19 9.37 -5.12
C GLU A 183 -19.01 8.61 -4.50
N PHE A 184 -19.24 7.84 -3.43
CA PHE A 184 -18.21 7.00 -2.80
C PHE A 184 -17.71 5.92 -3.76
N SER A 185 -18.62 5.23 -4.44
CA SER A 185 -18.31 4.19 -5.42
C SER A 185 -17.58 4.75 -6.64
N ASP A 186 -17.92 5.97 -7.06
CA ASP A 186 -17.31 6.62 -8.22
C ASP A 186 -15.90 7.11 -7.88
N ALA A 187 -15.72 7.78 -6.73
CA ALA A 187 -14.41 8.18 -6.24
C ALA A 187 -13.48 6.97 -6.04
N TYR A 188 -14.01 5.86 -5.49
CA TYR A 188 -13.26 4.62 -5.36
C TYR A 188 -12.87 4.02 -6.72
N LYS A 189 -13.82 3.91 -7.66
CA LYS A 189 -13.54 3.37 -9.00
C LYS A 189 -12.49 4.19 -9.72
N GLU A 190 -12.57 5.51 -9.62
CA GLU A 190 -11.62 6.43 -10.24
C GLU A 190 -10.22 6.28 -9.61
N TRP A 191 -10.12 6.24 -8.28
CA TRP A 191 -8.88 5.95 -7.57
C TRP A 191 -8.28 4.59 -7.97
N ALA A 192 -9.10 3.53 -8.01
CA ALA A 192 -8.65 2.18 -8.36
C ALA A 192 -8.16 2.09 -9.82
N GLN A 193 -8.82 2.80 -10.74
CA GLN A 193 -8.39 2.91 -12.13
C GLN A 193 -7.02 3.59 -12.25
N ARG A 194 -6.77 4.67 -11.48
CA ARG A 194 -5.47 5.35 -11.45
C ARG A 194 -4.36 4.45 -10.90
N LEU A 195 -4.64 3.70 -9.85
CA LEU A 195 -3.67 2.74 -9.29
C LEU A 195 -3.33 1.64 -10.31
N GLU A 196 -4.34 1.11 -11.00
CA GLU A 196 -4.12 0.11 -12.07
C GLU A 196 -3.37 0.70 -13.27
N LEU A 197 -3.62 1.97 -13.64
CA LEU A 197 -2.87 2.67 -14.67
C LEU A 197 -1.39 2.83 -14.26
N ALA A 198 -1.13 3.32 -13.06
CA ALA A 198 0.22 3.44 -12.51
C ALA A 198 0.96 2.10 -12.50
N ARG A 199 0.27 0.99 -12.15
CA ARG A 199 0.83 -0.35 -12.24
C ARG A 199 1.20 -0.74 -13.67
N ARG A 200 0.31 -0.51 -14.65
CA ARG A 200 0.55 -0.81 -16.07
C ARG A 200 1.68 0.02 -16.66
N CYS A 201 1.80 1.27 -16.23
CA CYS A 201 2.85 2.19 -16.65
C CYS A 201 4.16 2.02 -15.87
N ASN A 202 4.25 1.04 -14.95
CA ASN A 202 5.41 0.79 -14.09
C ASN A 202 5.84 2.04 -13.30
N GLN A 203 4.88 2.70 -12.65
CA GLN A 203 5.05 3.91 -11.86
C GLN A 203 4.80 3.62 -10.36
N PRO A 204 5.75 2.97 -9.68
CA PRO A 204 5.60 2.63 -8.25
C PRO A 204 5.45 3.84 -7.33
N GLY A 205 6.06 4.99 -7.66
CA GLY A 205 5.90 6.24 -6.89
C GLY A 205 4.47 6.78 -6.87
N ASP A 206 3.74 6.63 -7.98
CA ASP A 206 2.34 6.99 -8.08
C ASP A 206 1.47 6.08 -7.20
N ILE A 207 1.74 4.78 -7.22
CA ILE A 207 1.05 3.79 -6.39
C ILE A 207 1.20 4.15 -4.90
N LEU A 208 2.42 4.47 -4.46
CA LEU A 208 2.68 4.90 -3.08
C LEU A 208 1.90 6.16 -2.71
N THR A 209 1.89 7.16 -3.61
CA THR A 209 1.20 8.44 -3.38
C THR A 209 -0.30 8.25 -3.28
N LEU A 210 -0.90 7.49 -4.20
CA LEU A 210 -2.33 7.17 -4.18
C LEU A 210 -2.74 6.33 -2.96
N ALA A 211 -1.83 5.51 -2.42
CA ALA A 211 -2.10 4.68 -1.24
C ALA A 211 -2.18 5.49 0.06
N ASP A 212 -1.54 6.66 0.11
CA ASP A 212 -1.56 7.57 1.25
C ASP A 212 -2.82 8.45 1.32
N GLU A 213 -3.61 8.50 0.24
CA GLU A 213 -4.62 9.53 -0.01
C GLU A 213 -6.07 9.07 0.13
N THR A 214 -6.31 7.88 0.65
CA THR A 214 -7.70 7.43 0.83
C THR A 214 -8.40 8.20 1.94
N PRO A 215 -9.74 8.37 1.87
CA PRO A 215 -10.47 9.18 2.83
C PRO A 215 -10.93 8.42 4.08
N THR A 216 -11.06 7.09 4.04
CA THR A 216 -11.56 6.28 5.18
C THR A 216 -10.61 5.14 5.52
N ARG A 217 -10.64 4.65 6.77
CA ARG A 217 -9.77 3.57 7.23
C ARG A 217 -9.97 2.26 6.47
N ALA A 218 -11.22 1.94 6.10
CA ALA A 218 -11.53 0.78 5.27
C ALA A 218 -10.94 0.90 3.85
N LEU A 219 -11.00 2.10 3.26
CA LEU A 219 -10.35 2.37 1.99
C LEU A 219 -8.82 2.39 2.12
N ALA A 220 -8.27 2.87 3.23
CA ALA A 220 -6.84 2.83 3.51
C ALA A 220 -6.33 1.40 3.56
N LEU A 221 -6.99 0.50 4.29
CA LEU A 221 -6.61 -0.92 4.30
C LEU A 221 -6.55 -1.47 2.87
N GLU A 222 -7.60 -1.24 2.09
CA GLU A 222 -7.67 -1.73 0.72
C GLU A 222 -6.61 -1.11 -0.18
N ALA A 223 -6.37 0.19 -0.04
CA ALA A 223 -5.35 0.90 -0.78
C ALA A 223 -3.96 0.36 -0.48
N ARG A 224 -3.65 0.09 0.78
CA ARG A 224 -2.40 -0.55 1.18
C ARG A 224 -2.26 -1.96 0.60
N ILE A 225 -3.30 -2.79 0.67
CA ILE A 225 -3.28 -4.14 0.09
C ILE A 225 -3.07 -4.09 -1.43
N THR A 226 -3.80 -3.21 -2.11
CA THR A 226 -3.73 -3.05 -3.57
C THR A 226 -2.38 -2.50 -3.99
N ALA A 227 -1.87 -1.50 -3.28
CA ALA A 227 -0.56 -0.92 -3.51
C ALA A 227 0.57 -1.94 -3.29
N GLY A 228 0.56 -2.66 -2.17
CA GLY A 228 1.52 -3.72 -1.89
C GLY A 228 1.50 -4.83 -2.94
N THR A 229 0.31 -5.23 -3.39
CA THR A 229 0.17 -6.24 -4.45
C THR A 229 0.72 -5.74 -5.78
N SER A 230 0.45 -4.49 -6.15
CA SER A 230 0.99 -3.86 -7.36
C SER A 230 2.51 -3.71 -7.29
N LEU A 231 3.05 -3.26 -6.16
CA LEU A 231 4.49 -3.13 -5.92
C LEU A 231 5.21 -4.49 -5.99
N LEU A 232 4.63 -5.57 -5.45
CA LEU A 232 5.16 -6.92 -5.63
C LEU A 232 5.24 -7.32 -7.10
N LYS A 233 4.21 -6.99 -7.89
CA LYS A 233 4.21 -7.24 -9.34
C LYS A 233 5.29 -6.44 -10.07
N LEU A 234 5.64 -5.27 -9.56
CA LEU A 234 6.74 -4.43 -10.06
C LEU A 234 8.12 -4.80 -9.47
N GLN A 235 8.24 -5.96 -8.80
CA GLN A 235 9.47 -6.42 -8.15
C GLN A 235 10.04 -5.44 -7.11
N GLN A 236 9.15 -4.78 -6.36
CA GLN A 236 9.49 -3.86 -5.27
C GLN A 236 9.12 -4.45 -3.90
N PRO A 237 9.75 -5.55 -3.45
CA PRO A 237 9.31 -6.28 -2.25
C PRO A 237 9.50 -5.49 -0.95
N ALA A 238 10.48 -4.58 -0.88
CA ALA A 238 10.68 -3.71 0.29
C ALA A 238 9.52 -2.73 0.47
N LEU A 239 9.17 -2.00 -0.60
CA LEU A 239 8.04 -1.07 -0.57
C LEU A 239 6.71 -1.81 -0.39
N ALA A 240 6.55 -2.97 -1.01
CA ALA A 240 5.36 -3.79 -0.81
C ALA A 240 5.22 -4.24 0.64
N LEU A 241 6.31 -4.63 1.30
CA LEU A 241 6.33 -4.98 2.72
C LEU A 241 5.84 -3.82 3.58
N GLU A 242 6.34 -2.58 3.34
CA GLU A 242 5.87 -1.39 4.06
C GLU A 242 4.35 -1.20 3.91
N GLN A 243 3.81 -1.41 2.70
CA GLN A 243 2.36 -1.31 2.48
C GLN A 243 1.59 -2.41 3.22
N PHE A 244 2.03 -3.67 3.19
CA PHE A 244 1.34 -4.74 3.94
C PHE A 244 1.48 -4.56 5.45
N GLU A 245 2.58 -4.01 5.95
CA GLU A 245 2.71 -3.67 7.37
C GLU A 245 1.79 -2.50 7.76
N ALA A 246 1.63 -1.50 6.89
CA ALA A 246 0.64 -0.44 7.10
C ALA A 246 -0.80 -0.98 7.07
N ALA A 247 -1.10 -1.95 6.20
CA ALA A 247 -2.37 -2.67 6.20
C ALA A 247 -2.59 -3.44 7.52
N LEU A 248 -1.58 -4.15 8.00
CA LEU A 248 -1.65 -4.91 9.26
C LEU A 248 -1.69 -4.02 10.51
N ALA A 249 -1.15 -2.81 10.45
CA ALA A 249 -1.34 -1.81 11.51
C ALA A 249 -2.81 -1.35 11.58
N ILE A 250 -3.54 -1.38 10.45
CA ILE A 250 -4.97 -1.08 10.39
C ILE A 250 -5.81 -2.28 10.84
N ASP A 251 -5.52 -3.48 10.32
CA ASP A 251 -6.15 -4.74 10.70
C ASP A 251 -5.11 -5.87 10.81
N PRO A 252 -4.65 -6.20 12.04
CA PRO A 252 -3.68 -7.27 12.26
C PRO A 252 -4.18 -8.66 11.85
N GLY A 253 -5.50 -8.83 11.69
CA GLY A 253 -6.14 -10.09 11.32
C GLY A 253 -6.27 -10.31 9.82
N ASP A 254 -5.92 -9.35 8.97
CA ASP A 254 -6.09 -9.46 7.52
C ASP A 254 -5.19 -10.55 6.92
N ILE A 255 -5.79 -11.72 6.65
CA ILE A 255 -5.08 -12.91 6.16
C ILE A 255 -4.31 -12.63 4.85
N PRO A 256 -4.89 -11.97 3.82
CA PRO A 256 -4.15 -11.64 2.62
C PRO A 256 -2.87 -10.84 2.89
N SER A 257 -2.93 -9.79 3.73
CA SER A 257 -1.75 -8.99 4.07
C SER A 257 -0.70 -9.80 4.84
N ARG A 258 -1.12 -10.66 5.78
CA ARG A 258 -0.21 -11.55 6.50
C ARG A 258 0.50 -12.51 5.55
N GLN A 259 -0.23 -13.12 4.61
CA GLN A 259 0.32 -14.01 3.60
C GLN A 259 1.30 -13.28 2.66
N LYS A 260 0.92 -12.10 2.17
CA LYS A 260 1.79 -11.29 1.29
C LYS A 260 3.04 -10.77 2.00
N LYS A 261 2.98 -10.47 3.30
CA LYS A 261 4.16 -10.15 4.12
C LYS A 261 5.18 -11.30 4.11
N ALA A 262 4.76 -12.56 4.25
CA ALA A 262 5.67 -13.70 4.13
C ALA A 262 6.37 -13.75 2.76
N ILE A 263 5.63 -13.51 1.68
CA ILE A 263 6.20 -13.44 0.32
C ILE A 263 7.25 -12.32 0.23
N CYS A 264 6.95 -11.12 0.76
CA CYS A 264 7.90 -10.01 0.73
C CYS A 264 9.18 -10.33 1.52
N LEU A 265 9.05 -10.90 2.72
CA LEU A 265 10.20 -11.30 3.54
C LEU A 265 11.09 -12.33 2.82
N GLY A 266 10.48 -13.33 2.16
CA GLY A 266 11.22 -14.29 1.34
C GLY A 266 11.95 -13.63 0.17
N ARG A 267 11.30 -12.72 -0.56
CA ARG A 267 11.92 -11.93 -1.65
C ARG A 267 13.04 -10.99 -1.19
N LEU A 268 13.02 -10.60 0.08
CA LEU A 268 14.06 -9.80 0.73
C LEU A 268 15.14 -10.67 1.40
N HIS A 269 15.10 -12.00 1.21
CA HIS A 269 16.04 -12.95 1.80
C HIS A 269 16.04 -12.95 3.34
N ARG A 270 14.93 -12.53 3.96
CA ARG A 270 14.71 -12.53 5.41
C ARG A 270 14.02 -13.83 5.84
N PHE A 271 14.63 -14.97 5.54
CA PHE A 271 13.98 -16.29 5.64
C PHE A 271 13.59 -16.67 7.07
N ASP A 272 14.42 -16.38 8.08
CA ASP A 272 14.10 -16.71 9.48
C ASP A 272 12.82 -15.99 9.94
N GLU A 273 12.67 -14.72 9.57
CA GLU A 273 11.46 -13.95 9.85
C GLU A 273 10.26 -14.47 9.06
N ALA A 274 10.46 -14.83 7.79
CA ALA A 274 9.42 -15.42 6.96
C ALA A 274 8.92 -16.74 7.54
N ARG A 275 9.82 -17.63 8.02
CA ARG A 275 9.45 -18.90 8.67
C ARG A 275 8.65 -18.67 9.93
N GLY A 276 9.12 -17.80 10.84
CA GLY A 276 8.39 -17.46 12.06
C GLY A 276 6.98 -16.94 11.76
N TRP A 277 6.85 -16.11 10.72
CA TRP A 277 5.57 -15.56 10.30
C TRP A 277 4.62 -16.60 9.70
N VAL A 278 5.11 -17.48 8.83
CA VAL A 278 4.30 -18.54 8.22
C VAL A 278 3.91 -19.60 9.25
N HIS A 279 4.79 -19.96 10.19
CA HIS A 279 4.42 -20.86 11.30
C HIS A 279 3.27 -20.30 12.15
N ALA A 280 3.24 -18.99 12.40
CA ALA A 280 2.11 -18.36 13.09
C ALA A 280 0.81 -18.45 12.26
N LEU A 281 0.88 -18.28 10.94
CA LEU A 281 -0.27 -18.44 10.03
C LEU A 281 -0.80 -19.88 10.04
N ILE A 282 0.08 -20.87 9.95
CA ILE A 282 -0.28 -22.29 10.03
C ILE A 282 -0.88 -22.63 11.41
N GLY A 283 -0.33 -22.08 12.49
CA GLY A 283 -0.86 -22.24 13.84
C GLY A 283 -2.29 -21.69 14.01
N ASP A 284 -2.60 -20.57 13.35
CA ASP A 284 -3.95 -19.98 13.33
C ASP A 284 -4.95 -20.77 12.44
N ALA A 285 -4.48 -21.39 11.35
CA ALA A 285 -5.31 -22.14 10.40
C ALA A 285 -4.56 -23.33 9.77
N ALA A 286 -4.46 -24.45 10.50
CA ALA A 286 -3.64 -25.60 10.11
C ALA A 286 -4.11 -26.34 8.85
N SER A 287 -5.37 -26.17 8.44
CA SER A 287 -5.93 -26.78 7.24
C SER A 287 -5.85 -25.89 5.99
N ASP A 288 -5.31 -24.68 6.10
CA ASP A 288 -5.22 -23.74 4.99
C ASP A 288 -4.06 -24.10 4.04
N ALA A 289 -4.39 -24.48 2.81
CA ALA A 289 -3.42 -24.91 1.81
C ALA A 289 -2.48 -23.78 1.36
N GLU A 290 -2.94 -22.52 1.31
CA GLU A 290 -2.10 -21.38 0.91
C GLU A 290 -1.00 -21.15 1.95
N ASN A 291 -1.33 -21.23 3.25
CA ASN A 291 -0.34 -21.07 4.33
C ASN A 291 0.77 -22.14 4.26
N TRP A 292 0.41 -23.39 3.99
CA TRP A 292 1.41 -24.45 3.78
C TRP A 292 2.22 -24.27 2.49
N ALA A 293 1.59 -23.79 1.40
CA ALA A 293 2.30 -23.49 0.17
C ALA A 293 3.31 -22.34 0.33
N LEU A 294 3.01 -21.35 1.19
CA LEU A 294 3.93 -20.28 1.56
C LEU A 294 5.14 -20.81 2.35
N ALA A 295 4.94 -21.76 3.26
CA ALA A 295 6.06 -22.41 3.95
C ALA A 295 6.98 -23.11 2.94
N GLY A 296 6.40 -23.88 2.01
CA GLY A 296 7.14 -24.53 0.94
C GLY A 296 7.92 -23.55 0.06
N ARG A 297 7.33 -22.37 -0.22
CA ARG A 297 8.01 -21.28 -0.95
C ARG A 297 9.22 -20.76 -0.18
N VAL A 298 9.05 -20.45 1.11
CA VAL A 298 10.14 -19.92 1.95
C VAL A 298 11.30 -20.91 2.02
N GLU A 299 11.01 -22.19 2.27
CA GLU A 299 12.06 -23.22 2.31
C GLU A 299 12.68 -23.47 0.94
N LYS A 300 11.91 -23.43 -0.15
CA LYS A 300 12.45 -23.53 -1.51
C LYS A 300 13.43 -22.39 -1.79
N ASP A 301 13.03 -21.16 -1.52
CA ASP A 301 13.87 -19.97 -1.78
C ASP A 301 15.13 -20.00 -0.89
N SER A 302 14.99 -20.43 0.37
CA SER A 302 16.11 -20.65 1.30
C SER A 302 17.06 -21.76 0.83
N TRP A 303 16.55 -22.86 0.28
CA TRP A 303 17.35 -23.94 -0.30
C TRP A 303 18.15 -23.43 -1.51
N VAL A 304 17.50 -22.70 -2.44
CA VAL A 304 18.18 -22.13 -3.63
C VAL A 304 19.31 -21.17 -3.22
N GLU A 305 19.09 -20.33 -2.22
CA GLU A 305 20.10 -19.39 -1.70
C GLU A 305 21.40 -20.08 -1.28
N ARG A 306 21.32 -21.29 -0.72
CA ARG A 306 22.49 -21.97 -0.14
C ARG A 306 23.49 -22.46 -1.15
N TRP A 307 23.03 -22.89 -2.33
CA TRP A 307 23.90 -23.45 -3.36
C TRP A 307 24.07 -22.53 -4.57
N ARG A 308 23.16 -21.57 -4.78
CA ARG A 308 23.22 -20.65 -5.93
C ARG A 308 23.92 -19.34 -5.52
N PRO A 309 25.10 -19.03 -6.08
CA PRO A 309 25.80 -17.80 -5.72
C PRO A 309 24.97 -16.55 -6.04
N ARG A 310 24.97 -15.57 -5.12
CA ARG A 310 24.43 -14.23 -5.40
C ARG A 310 25.33 -13.58 -6.45
N GLY A 311 24.81 -13.42 -7.67
CA GLY A 311 25.60 -12.97 -8.80
C GLY A 311 26.21 -11.58 -8.60
N GLY A 312 27.54 -11.48 -8.75
CA GLY A 312 28.23 -10.26 -9.19
C GLY A 312 28.51 -10.35 -10.70
N ALA A 313 28.46 -9.22 -11.40
CA ALA A 313 28.77 -9.16 -12.83
C ALA A 313 30.14 -9.80 -13.10
N GLY A 314 30.17 -10.89 -13.88
CA GLY A 314 31.40 -11.57 -14.32
C GLY A 314 31.68 -12.94 -13.70
N THR A 315 30.90 -13.41 -12.72
CA THR A 315 31.10 -14.76 -12.13
C THR A 315 30.42 -15.83 -12.96
N VAL A 316 31.14 -16.45 -13.91
CA VAL A 316 30.66 -17.65 -14.60
C VAL A 316 30.89 -18.83 -13.67
N VAL A 317 29.81 -19.47 -13.23
CA VAL A 317 29.87 -20.68 -12.42
C VAL A 317 29.57 -21.85 -13.32
N GLU A 318 30.46 -22.84 -13.34
CA GLU A 318 30.26 -24.05 -14.14
C GLU A 318 29.01 -24.81 -13.68
N PRO A 319 28.12 -25.25 -14.59
CA PRO A 319 26.89 -25.97 -14.22
C PRO A 319 27.13 -27.20 -13.33
N ALA A 320 28.25 -27.90 -13.52
CA ALA A 320 28.62 -29.04 -12.68
C ALA A 320 28.87 -28.65 -11.20
N ALA A 321 29.39 -27.44 -10.95
CA ALA A 321 29.62 -26.95 -9.59
C ALA A 321 28.29 -26.59 -8.90
N LEU A 322 27.36 -25.98 -9.63
CA LEU A 322 26.01 -25.69 -9.13
C LEU A 322 25.26 -26.99 -8.77
N LEU A 323 25.34 -28.00 -9.65
CA LEU A 323 24.76 -29.32 -9.40
C LEU A 323 25.33 -29.96 -8.13
N ALA A 324 26.66 -30.00 -8.00
CA ALA A 324 27.32 -30.59 -6.83
C ALA A 324 26.96 -29.85 -5.52
N ALA A 325 26.88 -28.52 -5.55
CA ALA A 325 26.46 -27.72 -4.40
C ALA A 325 25.00 -28.02 -4.03
N ALA A 326 24.09 -28.08 -5.00
CA ALA A 326 22.68 -28.39 -4.76
C ALA A 326 22.47 -29.81 -4.21
N THR A 327 23.23 -30.81 -4.69
CA THR A 327 23.22 -32.18 -4.15
C THR A 327 23.60 -32.22 -2.67
N GLY A 328 24.50 -31.34 -2.22
CA GLY A 328 24.87 -31.23 -0.80
C GLY A 328 23.76 -30.74 0.12
N GLU A 329 22.64 -30.24 -0.44
CA GLU A 329 21.55 -29.59 0.28
C GLU A 329 20.24 -30.41 0.27
N ASP A 330 20.32 -31.74 0.14
CA ASP A 330 19.15 -32.64 0.04
C ASP A 330 18.15 -32.50 1.21
N ALA A 331 18.64 -32.33 2.44
CA ALA A 331 17.77 -32.19 3.62
C ALA A 331 16.86 -30.95 3.53
N LEU A 332 17.40 -29.82 3.06
CA LEU A 332 16.61 -28.59 2.89
C LEU A 332 15.66 -28.69 1.69
N LEU A 333 16.04 -29.43 0.65
CA LEU A 333 15.13 -29.74 -0.45
C LEU A 333 13.93 -30.56 0.03
N GLU A 334 14.14 -31.52 0.94
CA GLU A 334 13.06 -32.28 1.58
C GLU A 334 12.16 -31.37 2.44
N GLU A 335 12.75 -30.47 3.24
CA GLU A 335 12.01 -29.47 4.02
C GLU A 335 11.17 -28.54 3.13
N ALA A 336 11.59 -28.27 1.89
CA ALA A 336 10.81 -27.52 0.92
C ALA A 336 9.68 -28.33 0.28
N ILE A 337 9.86 -29.64 0.05
CA ILE A 337 8.87 -30.53 -0.56
C ILE A 337 7.68 -30.76 0.38
N VAL A 338 7.94 -31.00 1.67
CA VAL A 338 6.92 -31.44 2.64
C VAL A 338 5.74 -30.45 2.73
N PRO A 339 5.93 -29.14 2.93
CA PRO A 339 4.83 -28.18 3.01
C PRO A 339 4.00 -28.11 1.73
N TYR A 340 4.63 -28.17 0.55
CA TYR A 340 3.87 -28.20 -0.71
C TYR A 340 3.03 -29.47 -0.86
N ARG A 341 3.54 -30.63 -0.45
CA ARG A 341 2.75 -31.88 -0.42
C ARG A 341 1.59 -31.77 0.57
N THR A 342 1.82 -31.23 1.77
CA THR A 342 0.77 -31.00 2.77
C THR A 342 -0.33 -30.08 2.24
N ALA A 343 0.06 -28.96 1.61
CA ALA A 343 -0.88 -28.03 0.98
C ALA A 343 -1.75 -28.72 -0.10
N PHE A 344 -1.12 -29.48 -1.00
CA PHE A 344 -1.83 -30.15 -2.08
C PHE A 344 -2.73 -31.30 -1.60
N ALA A 345 -2.34 -31.99 -0.52
CA ALA A 345 -3.19 -33.01 0.10
C ALA A 345 -4.41 -32.40 0.79
N ALA A 346 -4.28 -31.20 1.38
CA ALA A 346 -5.38 -30.48 2.02
C ALA A 346 -6.37 -29.89 1.00
N ASP A 347 -5.87 -29.38 -0.13
CA ASP A 347 -6.67 -28.90 -1.25
C ASP A 347 -6.13 -29.41 -2.60
N PRO A 348 -6.67 -30.53 -3.12
CA PRO A 348 -6.27 -31.06 -4.42
C PRO A 348 -6.58 -30.14 -5.61
N GLY A 349 -7.37 -29.08 -5.42
CA GLY A 349 -7.57 -28.04 -6.44
C GLY A 349 -6.42 -27.04 -6.52
N HIS A 350 -5.54 -27.02 -5.53
CA HIS A 350 -4.45 -26.05 -5.39
C HIS A 350 -3.25 -26.40 -6.29
N CYS A 351 -3.40 -26.15 -7.60
CA CYS A 351 -2.42 -26.51 -8.63
C CYS A 351 -0.99 -26.02 -8.34
N TYR A 352 -0.86 -24.82 -7.75
CA TYR A 352 0.43 -24.20 -7.44
C TYR A 352 1.27 -25.04 -6.46
N SER A 353 0.67 -25.57 -5.39
CA SER A 353 1.40 -26.41 -4.43
C SER A 353 1.70 -27.77 -5.03
N GLY A 354 0.76 -28.35 -5.77
CA GLY A 354 0.95 -29.63 -6.45
C GLY A 354 2.13 -29.62 -7.42
N ILE A 355 2.19 -28.64 -8.34
CA ILE A 355 3.28 -28.56 -9.32
C ILE A 355 4.63 -28.32 -8.64
N ASN A 356 4.71 -27.46 -7.62
CA ASN A 356 5.98 -27.23 -6.90
C ASN A 356 6.42 -28.49 -6.12
N ALA A 357 5.49 -29.20 -5.47
CA ALA A 357 5.79 -30.48 -4.82
C ALA A 357 6.36 -31.48 -5.84
N LEU A 358 5.75 -31.59 -7.03
CA LEU A 358 6.20 -32.51 -8.07
C LEU A 358 7.57 -32.11 -8.62
N THR A 359 7.75 -30.84 -8.99
CA THR A 359 9.01 -30.33 -9.53
C THR A 359 10.16 -30.57 -8.56
N LEU A 360 10.00 -30.19 -7.28
CA LEU A 360 11.04 -30.39 -6.28
C LEU A 360 11.30 -31.88 -5.99
N THR A 361 10.27 -32.72 -5.99
CA THR A 361 10.43 -34.18 -5.83
C THR A 361 11.23 -34.78 -6.99
N VAL A 362 10.94 -34.37 -8.23
CA VAL A 362 11.69 -34.80 -9.41
C VAL A 362 13.12 -34.25 -9.39
N MET A 363 13.32 -33.02 -8.92
CA MET A 363 14.67 -32.46 -8.74
C MET A 363 15.46 -33.23 -7.68
N ARG A 364 14.84 -33.61 -6.56
CA ARG A 364 15.49 -34.42 -5.53
C ARG A 364 15.98 -35.75 -6.10
N ALA A 365 15.16 -36.43 -6.90
CA ALA A 365 15.56 -37.66 -7.60
C ALA A 365 16.71 -37.42 -8.60
N HIS A 366 16.66 -36.33 -9.37
CA HIS A 366 17.72 -35.95 -10.32
C HIS A 366 19.06 -35.66 -9.63
N LEU A 367 19.01 -35.08 -8.43
CA LEU A 367 20.20 -34.80 -7.60
C LEU A 367 20.75 -36.03 -6.86
N GLY A 368 20.12 -37.20 -7.01
CA GLY A 368 20.51 -38.45 -6.37
C GLY A 368 19.91 -38.67 -4.97
N GLY A 369 18.99 -37.81 -4.55
CA GLY A 369 18.28 -37.94 -3.28
C GLY A 369 17.21 -39.05 -3.30
N PRO A 370 16.83 -39.58 -2.14
CA PRO A 370 15.88 -40.70 -2.05
C PRO A 370 14.46 -40.26 -2.40
N VAL A 371 13.85 -40.92 -3.38
CA VAL A 371 12.45 -40.70 -3.78
C VAL A 371 11.79 -42.04 -4.13
N ARG A 372 10.53 -42.22 -3.69
CA ARG A 372 9.72 -43.37 -4.11
C ARG A 372 9.09 -43.10 -5.47
N PRO A 373 9.33 -43.93 -6.51
CA PRO A 373 8.74 -43.73 -7.84
C PRO A 373 7.21 -43.66 -7.80
N GLU A 374 6.61 -44.47 -6.93
CA GLU A 374 5.16 -44.63 -6.76
C GLU A 374 4.51 -43.33 -6.24
N ASP A 375 5.13 -42.69 -5.25
CA ASP A 375 4.72 -41.37 -4.74
C ASP A 375 4.81 -40.30 -5.84
N THR A 376 5.85 -40.36 -6.67
CA THR A 376 6.06 -39.40 -7.76
C THR A 376 5.02 -39.59 -8.86
N GLU A 377 4.67 -40.84 -9.19
CA GLU A 377 3.64 -41.16 -10.17
C GLU A 377 2.24 -40.75 -9.68
N ALA A 378 1.92 -41.04 -8.42
CA ALA A 378 0.66 -40.61 -7.80
C ALA A 378 0.54 -39.08 -7.80
N LEU A 379 1.59 -38.37 -7.40
CA LEU A 379 1.63 -36.91 -7.41
C LEU A 379 1.49 -36.34 -8.82
N ARG A 380 2.18 -36.93 -9.82
CA ARG A 380 2.04 -36.54 -11.23
C ARG A 380 0.60 -36.69 -11.73
N GLY A 381 -0.05 -37.80 -11.39
CA GLY A 381 -1.46 -38.05 -11.73
C GLY A 381 -2.39 -37.00 -11.12
N GLY A 382 -2.22 -36.71 -9.82
CA GLY A 382 -3.01 -35.71 -9.10
C GLY A 382 -2.81 -34.29 -9.65
N VAL A 383 -1.57 -33.89 -9.89
CA VAL A 383 -1.24 -32.56 -10.46
C VAL A 383 -1.86 -32.39 -11.84
N ARG A 384 -1.75 -33.40 -12.70
CA ARG A 384 -2.39 -33.38 -14.03
C ARG A 384 -3.90 -33.18 -13.92
N TRP A 385 -4.57 -33.96 -13.06
CA TRP A 385 -6.00 -33.84 -12.85
C TRP A 385 -6.42 -32.45 -12.35
N ALA A 386 -5.68 -31.88 -11.40
CA ALA A 386 -5.92 -30.55 -10.85
C ALA A 386 -5.80 -29.45 -11.91
N ILE A 387 -4.75 -29.53 -12.74
CA ILE A 387 -4.50 -28.61 -13.85
C ILE A 387 -5.63 -28.69 -14.87
N ASP A 388 -5.98 -29.90 -15.32
CA ASP A 388 -7.01 -30.11 -16.35
C ASP A 388 -8.38 -29.63 -15.84
N SER A 389 -8.75 -29.95 -14.60
CA SER A 389 -10.00 -29.47 -13.97
C SER A 389 -10.07 -27.95 -13.86
N THR A 390 -8.93 -27.28 -13.69
CA THR A 390 -8.85 -25.81 -13.65
C THR A 390 -8.98 -25.23 -15.06
N LEU A 391 -8.32 -25.82 -16.05
CA LEU A 391 -8.39 -25.38 -17.44
C LEU A 391 -9.77 -25.63 -18.08
N GLU A 392 -10.51 -26.66 -17.65
CA GLU A 392 -11.91 -26.86 -18.06
C GLU A 392 -12.80 -25.71 -17.59
N ARG A 393 -12.62 -25.27 -16.34
CA ARG A 393 -13.37 -24.14 -15.76
C ARG A 393 -12.89 -22.79 -16.26
N SER A 394 -11.60 -22.65 -16.55
CA SER A 394 -10.95 -21.40 -16.93
C SER A 394 -9.88 -21.63 -17.99
N PRO A 395 -10.26 -21.80 -19.28
CA PRO A 395 -9.34 -22.21 -20.35
C PRO A 395 -8.19 -21.24 -20.63
N ARG A 396 -8.31 -19.98 -20.22
CA ARG A 396 -7.31 -18.92 -20.39
C ARG A 396 -6.51 -18.64 -19.11
N ASP A 397 -6.68 -19.42 -18.05
CA ASP A 397 -5.90 -19.25 -16.83
C ASP A 397 -4.40 -19.45 -17.12
N TYR A 398 -3.61 -18.39 -16.90
CA TYR A 398 -2.17 -18.42 -17.14
C TYR A 398 -1.46 -19.42 -16.23
N TRP A 399 -1.78 -19.43 -14.93
CA TRP A 399 -1.06 -20.24 -13.94
C TRP A 399 -1.30 -21.72 -14.15
N ALA A 400 -2.51 -22.11 -14.53
CA ALA A 400 -2.82 -23.49 -14.90
C ALA A 400 -2.11 -23.90 -16.20
N ARG A 401 -2.02 -23.01 -17.21
CA ARG A 401 -1.25 -23.27 -18.44
C ARG A 401 0.26 -23.34 -18.20
N ALA A 402 0.80 -22.47 -17.36
CA ALA A 402 2.20 -22.49 -16.96
C ALA A 402 2.52 -23.78 -16.18
N SER A 403 1.64 -24.18 -15.25
CA SER A 403 1.76 -25.45 -14.53
C SER A 403 1.68 -26.66 -15.47
N ARG A 404 0.84 -26.61 -16.52
CA ARG A 404 0.80 -27.65 -17.57
C ARG A 404 2.11 -27.71 -18.36
N ALA A 405 2.68 -26.56 -18.71
CA ALA A 405 3.94 -26.46 -19.43
C ALA A 405 5.14 -26.93 -18.59
N GLU A 406 5.12 -26.64 -17.29
CA GLU A 406 6.09 -27.17 -16.33
C GLU A 406 5.94 -28.69 -16.19
N LEU A 407 4.72 -29.20 -16.02
CA LEU A 407 4.44 -30.64 -15.96
C LEU A 407 4.93 -31.36 -17.22
N SER A 408 4.68 -30.80 -18.42
CA SER A 408 5.17 -31.41 -19.65
C SER A 408 6.68 -31.35 -19.78
N LEU A 409 7.35 -30.32 -19.25
CA LEU A 409 8.82 -30.29 -19.16
C LEU A 409 9.34 -31.46 -18.29
N LEU A 410 8.68 -31.75 -17.17
CA LEU A 410 9.09 -32.84 -16.28
C LEU A 410 8.99 -34.24 -16.90
N CYS A 411 8.06 -34.48 -17.84
CA CYS A 411 7.78 -35.86 -18.29
C CYS A 411 7.46 -36.09 -19.79
N ALA A 412 7.29 -35.05 -20.61
CA ALA A 412 6.92 -35.17 -22.02
C ALA A 412 8.08 -34.89 -22.98
N ASP A 413 7.89 -35.04 -24.28
CA ASP A 413 8.89 -34.73 -25.31
C ASP A 413 9.01 -33.21 -25.61
N ALA A 414 10.10 -32.81 -26.27
CA ALA A 414 10.37 -31.42 -26.62
C ALA A 414 9.25 -30.77 -27.48
N ALA A 415 8.56 -31.55 -28.31
CA ALA A 415 7.46 -31.06 -29.14
C ALA A 415 6.25 -30.64 -28.29
N THR A 416 5.92 -31.43 -27.27
CA THR A 416 4.84 -31.16 -26.31
C THR A 416 5.22 -29.99 -25.40
N VAL A 417 6.44 -29.99 -24.86
CA VAL A 417 6.98 -28.87 -24.05
C VAL A 417 6.88 -27.56 -24.81
N GLY A 418 7.36 -27.50 -26.06
CA GLY A 418 7.29 -26.30 -26.87
C GLY A 418 5.87 -25.85 -27.20
N ARG A 419 4.90 -26.77 -27.28
CA ARG A 419 3.49 -26.44 -27.51
C ARG A 419 2.86 -25.81 -26.26
N ASP A 420 3.05 -26.43 -25.10
CA ASP A 420 2.46 -25.97 -23.85
C ASP A 420 3.04 -24.63 -23.40
N TRP A 421 4.35 -24.44 -23.51
CA TRP A 421 4.97 -23.15 -23.19
C TRP A 421 4.46 -22.03 -24.09
N ARG A 422 4.31 -22.25 -25.40
CA ARG A 422 3.68 -21.24 -26.29
C ARG A 422 2.23 -20.95 -25.90
N ALA A 423 1.47 -21.96 -25.48
CA ALA A 423 0.11 -21.77 -25.01
C ALA A 423 0.04 -20.98 -23.70
N ALA A 424 0.99 -21.20 -22.78
CA ALA A 424 1.14 -20.43 -21.54
C ALA A 424 1.50 -18.97 -21.83
N ILE A 425 2.49 -18.71 -22.70
CA ILE A 425 2.87 -17.36 -23.14
C ILE A 425 1.68 -16.61 -23.75
N ALA A 426 0.90 -17.26 -24.62
CA ALA A 426 -0.28 -16.65 -25.22
C ALA A 426 -1.36 -16.25 -24.19
N ALA A 427 -1.41 -16.92 -23.03
CA ALA A 427 -2.32 -16.56 -21.94
C ALA A 427 -1.74 -15.51 -20.98
N ALA A 428 -0.42 -15.25 -21.03
CA ALA A 428 0.22 -14.26 -20.17
C ALA A 428 -0.19 -12.82 -20.51
N ASP A 429 -0.66 -12.56 -21.73
CA ASP A 429 -1.12 -11.24 -22.21
C ASP A 429 -0.15 -10.09 -21.85
N LYS A 430 1.15 -10.32 -22.07
CA LYS A 430 2.27 -9.40 -21.76
C LYS A 430 2.46 -9.09 -20.27
N ASP A 431 1.91 -9.90 -19.37
CA ASP A 431 2.20 -9.81 -17.93
C ASP A 431 3.64 -10.25 -17.66
N TRP A 432 4.54 -9.27 -17.62
CA TRP A 432 5.97 -9.49 -17.38
C TRP A 432 6.22 -10.23 -16.04
N PHE A 433 5.44 -9.97 -15.00
CA PHE A 433 5.60 -10.61 -13.71
C PHE A 433 5.32 -12.11 -13.80
N ALA A 434 4.24 -12.47 -14.48
CA ALA A 434 3.87 -13.86 -14.72
C ALA A 434 4.98 -14.59 -15.49
N LEU A 435 5.51 -13.94 -16.55
CA LEU A 435 6.61 -14.45 -17.35
C LEU A 435 7.91 -14.63 -16.55
N ASP A 436 8.29 -13.65 -15.73
CA ASP A 436 9.49 -13.73 -14.90
C ASP A 436 9.36 -14.82 -13.82
N SER A 437 8.17 -15.01 -13.23
CA SER A 437 7.93 -16.12 -12.30
C SER A 437 8.19 -17.48 -12.96
N SER A 438 7.72 -17.69 -14.19
CA SER A 438 8.01 -18.91 -14.95
C SER A 438 9.48 -19.03 -15.33
N ARG A 439 10.12 -17.91 -15.69
CA ARG A 439 11.55 -17.85 -15.99
C ARG A 439 12.39 -18.28 -14.79
N GLN A 440 12.05 -17.87 -13.56
CA GLN A 440 12.78 -18.27 -12.35
C GLN A 440 12.84 -19.80 -12.16
N THR A 441 11.72 -20.51 -12.38
CA THR A 441 11.71 -21.98 -12.35
C THR A 441 12.56 -22.57 -13.47
N LEU A 442 12.47 -22.05 -14.70
CA LEU A 442 13.29 -22.55 -15.82
C LEU A 442 14.78 -22.32 -15.60
N LEU A 443 15.17 -21.20 -14.98
CA LEU A 443 16.55 -20.93 -14.60
C LEU A 443 17.05 -21.92 -13.53
N LEU A 444 16.21 -22.28 -12.56
CA LEU A 444 16.52 -23.33 -11.58
C LEU A 444 16.79 -24.67 -12.29
N LEU A 445 15.90 -25.10 -13.18
CA LEU A 445 16.07 -26.35 -13.94
C LEU A 445 17.34 -26.34 -14.81
N ARG A 446 17.64 -25.20 -15.43
CA ARG A 446 18.85 -25.00 -16.23
C ARG A 446 20.10 -25.15 -15.39
N ASP A 447 20.15 -24.48 -14.24
CA ASP A 447 21.32 -24.46 -13.35
C ASP A 447 21.62 -25.85 -12.77
N LEU A 448 20.59 -26.68 -12.61
CA LEU A 448 20.71 -28.08 -12.19
C LEU A 448 20.86 -29.06 -13.37
N GLY A 449 20.99 -28.59 -14.60
CA GLY A 449 21.17 -29.43 -15.78
C GLY A 449 20.01 -30.41 -16.02
N PHE A 450 18.81 -30.10 -15.54
CA PHE A 450 17.65 -30.96 -15.72
C PHE A 450 17.11 -30.83 -17.14
N ARG A 451 17.05 -31.95 -17.87
CA ARG A 451 16.55 -32.04 -19.25
C ARG A 451 17.00 -30.85 -20.13
N PRO A 452 18.32 -30.71 -20.40
CA PRO A 452 18.89 -29.46 -20.92
C PRO A 452 18.26 -28.98 -22.24
N ALA A 453 17.88 -29.90 -23.14
CA ALA A 453 17.29 -29.56 -24.42
C ALA A 453 15.88 -28.95 -24.25
N GLU A 454 15.01 -29.59 -23.47
CA GLU A 454 13.65 -29.12 -23.19
C GLU A 454 13.65 -27.84 -22.36
N THR A 455 14.52 -27.75 -21.35
CA THR A 455 14.67 -26.56 -20.52
C THR A 455 15.16 -25.37 -21.32
N THR A 456 16.16 -25.54 -22.20
CA THR A 456 16.63 -24.47 -23.09
C THR A 456 15.53 -24.02 -24.04
N LEU A 457 14.80 -24.96 -24.65
CA LEU A 457 13.67 -24.63 -25.53
C LEU A 457 12.60 -23.81 -24.81
N ALA A 458 12.21 -24.21 -23.60
CA ALA A 458 11.24 -23.49 -22.79
C ALA A 458 11.74 -22.08 -22.40
N LEU A 459 13.00 -21.97 -21.97
CA LEU A 459 13.61 -20.71 -21.57
C LEU A 459 13.69 -19.73 -22.75
N ASP A 460 14.09 -20.20 -23.93
CA ASP A 460 14.14 -19.38 -25.16
C ASP A 460 12.76 -18.82 -25.54
N ILE A 461 11.69 -19.60 -25.36
CA ILE A 461 10.31 -19.16 -25.62
C ILE A 461 9.93 -18.02 -24.66
N VAL A 462 10.20 -18.19 -23.36
CA VAL A 462 9.87 -17.20 -22.33
C VAL A 462 10.71 -15.93 -22.49
N GLU A 463 12.03 -16.06 -22.66
CA GLU A 463 12.94 -14.92 -22.79
C GLU A 463 12.73 -14.12 -24.08
N ARG A 464 12.26 -14.76 -25.15
CA ARG A 464 11.85 -14.04 -26.36
C ARG A 464 10.65 -13.14 -26.10
N GLU A 465 9.67 -13.58 -25.32
CA GLU A 465 8.52 -12.75 -24.99
C GLU A 465 8.90 -11.64 -24.00
N ILE A 466 9.70 -11.94 -22.98
CA ILE A 466 10.23 -10.92 -22.06
C ILE A 466 11.00 -9.83 -22.80
N ARG A 467 11.85 -10.18 -23.78
CA ARG A 467 12.60 -9.21 -24.60
C ARG A 467 11.73 -8.35 -25.51
N ARG A 468 10.50 -8.77 -25.83
CA ARG A 468 9.55 -7.94 -26.59
C ARG A 468 8.92 -6.84 -25.71
N SER A 469 9.02 -6.96 -24.39
CA SER A 469 8.72 -5.88 -23.46
C SER A 469 9.98 -5.01 -23.31
N GLU A 470 9.89 -3.70 -23.58
CA GLU A 470 11.04 -2.80 -23.36
C GLU A 470 11.43 -2.82 -21.87
N PRO A 471 12.70 -3.13 -21.53
CA PRO A 471 13.13 -3.10 -20.14
C PRO A 471 13.06 -1.65 -19.62
N PRO A 472 12.48 -1.41 -18.43
CA PRO A 472 12.39 -0.07 -17.88
C PRO A 472 13.80 0.50 -17.64
N PHE A 473 13.96 1.81 -17.85
CA PHE A 473 15.19 2.50 -17.50
C PHE A 473 15.43 2.40 -15.99
N VAL A 474 16.57 1.82 -15.60
CA VAL A 474 16.99 1.71 -14.20
C VAL A 474 18.12 2.72 -13.97
N PRO A 475 17.88 3.82 -13.24
CA PRO A 475 18.93 4.78 -12.96
C PRO A 475 20.00 4.16 -12.05
N ARG A 476 21.24 4.61 -12.23
CA ARG A 476 22.34 4.35 -11.30
C ARG A 476 22.08 5.04 -9.96
N GLN A 477 21.68 6.30 -10.00
CA GLN A 477 21.23 7.08 -8.85
C GLN A 477 20.09 8.04 -9.23
N VAL A 478 19.32 8.47 -8.23
CA VAL A 478 18.25 9.45 -8.38
C VAL A 478 18.60 10.73 -7.63
N LEU A 479 18.72 11.83 -8.36
CA LEU A 479 18.99 13.17 -7.86
C LEU A 479 17.64 13.88 -7.65
N LEU A 480 17.15 13.87 -6.41
CA LEU A 480 15.90 14.53 -6.06
C LEU A 480 16.19 15.97 -5.61
N PHE A 481 15.49 16.94 -6.20
CA PHE A 481 15.67 18.35 -5.85
C PHE A 481 14.38 19.01 -5.33
N SER A 482 14.54 19.84 -4.30
CA SER A 482 13.54 20.82 -3.84
C SER A 482 14.24 22.06 -3.30
N GLY A 483 13.75 23.25 -3.63
CA GLY A 483 14.37 24.47 -3.13
C GLY A 483 13.51 25.71 -3.24
N HIS A 484 14.09 26.84 -2.81
CA HIS A 484 13.41 28.13 -2.86
C HIS A 484 13.15 28.57 -4.30
N MET A 485 11.91 28.99 -4.53
CA MET A 485 11.61 29.85 -5.65
C MET A 485 12.33 31.18 -5.48
N MET A 486 12.77 31.79 -6.58
CA MET A 486 13.26 33.17 -6.59
C MET A 486 12.21 34.08 -5.91
N ASP A 487 12.68 35.01 -5.08
CA ASP A 487 11.77 35.83 -4.30
C ASP A 487 10.80 36.62 -5.19
N GLN A 488 9.59 36.89 -4.69
CA GLN A 488 8.64 37.79 -5.34
C GLN A 488 9.09 39.26 -5.15
N PRO A 489 8.73 40.16 -6.08
CA PRO A 489 9.00 41.59 -5.92
C PRO A 489 8.48 42.13 -4.59
N GLY A 490 9.32 42.83 -3.84
CA GLY A 490 8.92 43.49 -2.57
C GLY A 490 8.84 42.58 -1.34
N ARG A 491 9.37 41.35 -1.39
CA ARG A 491 9.43 40.48 -0.21
C ARG A 491 10.21 41.14 0.94
N GLU A 492 9.56 41.31 2.11
CA GLU A 492 10.16 42.00 3.27
C GLU A 492 11.42 41.32 3.83
N LYS A 493 11.42 39.99 3.88
CA LYS A 493 12.58 39.18 4.32
C LYS A 493 13.05 38.31 3.15
N PRO A 494 14.11 38.74 2.42
CA PRO A 494 14.68 37.99 1.32
C PRO A 494 15.12 36.58 1.78
N ARG A 495 14.82 35.57 0.97
CA ARG A 495 15.26 34.18 1.19
C ARG A 495 16.14 33.70 0.05
N PHE A 496 15.82 34.10 -1.16
CA PHE A 496 16.56 33.82 -2.37
C PHE A 496 16.43 34.98 -3.37
N PRO A 497 17.10 36.12 -3.13
CA PRO A 497 17.12 37.27 -4.03
C PRO A 497 18.03 37.05 -5.26
N PRO A 498 17.90 37.87 -6.32
CA PRO A 498 18.69 37.72 -7.56
C PRO A 498 20.21 37.71 -7.36
N ALA A 499 20.72 38.41 -6.35
CA ALA A 499 22.15 38.43 -6.02
C ALA A 499 22.72 37.04 -5.66
N MET A 500 21.88 36.11 -5.22
CA MET A 500 22.28 34.73 -4.88
C MET A 500 22.27 33.79 -6.08
N GLU A 501 21.73 34.18 -7.24
CA GLU A 501 21.49 33.28 -8.37
C GLU A 501 22.78 32.60 -8.87
N GLY A 502 23.86 33.37 -9.08
CA GLY A 502 25.13 32.84 -9.55
C GLY A 502 25.76 31.88 -8.54
N ALA A 503 25.86 32.29 -7.27
CA ALA A 503 26.41 31.46 -6.20
C ALA A 503 25.59 30.16 -5.99
N ALA A 504 24.26 30.24 -6.09
CA ALA A 504 23.38 29.08 -6.05
C ALA A 504 23.67 28.11 -7.21
N ALA A 505 23.78 28.63 -8.43
CA ALA A 505 24.11 27.82 -9.60
C ALA A 505 25.45 27.10 -9.42
N ASP A 506 26.48 27.79 -8.91
CA ASP A 506 27.79 27.20 -8.64
C ASP A 506 27.73 26.10 -7.58
N ARG A 507 27.00 26.32 -6.48
CA ARG A 507 26.83 25.31 -5.42
C ARG A 507 26.05 24.09 -5.89
N LEU A 508 25.03 24.26 -6.72
CA LEU A 508 24.29 23.15 -7.32
C LEU A 508 25.15 22.37 -8.31
N ASN A 509 25.97 23.07 -9.11
CA ASN A 509 26.95 22.42 -9.98
C ASN A 509 27.99 21.61 -9.20
N ALA A 510 28.46 22.13 -8.07
CA ALA A 510 29.38 21.43 -7.18
C ALA A 510 28.74 20.19 -6.54
N ALA A 511 27.47 20.29 -6.11
CA ALA A 511 26.71 19.14 -5.59
C ALA A 511 26.59 18.02 -6.64
N LEU A 512 26.22 18.38 -7.87
CA LEU A 512 26.12 17.42 -8.98
C LEU A 512 27.48 16.81 -9.35
N ALA A 513 28.56 17.58 -9.28
CA ALA A 513 29.91 17.06 -9.50
C ALA A 513 30.36 16.11 -8.39
N HIS A 514 30.02 16.42 -7.12
CA HIS A 514 30.31 15.54 -5.99
C HIS A 514 29.65 14.16 -6.14
N HIS A 515 28.43 14.13 -6.68
CA HIS A 515 27.71 12.88 -6.96
C HIS A 515 28.05 12.24 -8.32
N ASP A 516 29.02 12.77 -9.06
CA ASP A 516 29.40 12.28 -10.39
C ASP A 516 28.18 12.16 -11.33
N ALA A 517 27.31 13.18 -11.35
CA ALA A 517 26.04 13.14 -12.06
C ALA A 517 26.23 13.04 -13.59
N GLY A 518 25.55 12.09 -14.24
CA GLY A 518 25.66 11.87 -15.69
C GLY A 518 24.50 11.12 -16.36
N PRO A 519 24.67 10.65 -17.62
CA PRO A 519 23.58 10.08 -18.43
C PRO A 519 22.95 8.78 -17.92
N ALA A 520 23.58 8.11 -16.96
CA ALA A 520 23.04 6.92 -16.29
C ALA A 520 22.10 7.27 -15.12
N ASP A 521 21.93 8.55 -14.80
CA ASP A 521 21.21 9.03 -13.63
C ASP A 521 19.86 9.66 -14.01
N LEU A 522 19.00 9.80 -12.99
CA LEU A 522 17.69 10.44 -13.11
C LEU A 522 17.60 11.65 -12.17
N ALA A 523 17.21 12.79 -12.68
CA ALA A 523 16.90 13.98 -11.89
C ALA A 523 15.39 14.19 -11.77
N LEU A 524 14.89 14.48 -10.57
CA LEU A 524 13.46 14.70 -10.26
C LEU A 524 13.27 16.07 -9.59
N CYS A 525 12.37 16.92 -10.13
CA CYS A 525 11.96 18.20 -9.51
C CYS A 525 10.66 18.77 -10.14
N GLN A 526 10.20 19.94 -9.68
CA GLN A 526 8.95 20.58 -10.14
C GLN A 526 9.15 21.74 -11.12
N ALA A 527 10.39 22.21 -11.35
CA ALA A 527 10.70 23.28 -12.32
C ALA A 527 10.19 24.70 -11.97
N ALA A 528 10.05 25.02 -10.68
CA ALA A 528 9.78 26.38 -10.21
C ALA A 528 10.93 27.36 -10.54
N ALA A 529 10.62 28.65 -10.69
CA ALA A 529 11.62 29.69 -10.96
C ALA A 529 12.65 29.81 -9.82
N GLY A 530 13.94 29.82 -10.13
CA GLY A 530 14.99 29.80 -9.12
C GLY A 530 15.62 28.41 -9.00
N GLY A 531 15.60 27.83 -7.79
CA GLY A 531 16.36 26.61 -7.47
C GLY A 531 16.13 25.45 -8.44
N ASP A 532 14.88 25.12 -8.75
CA ASP A 532 14.56 23.97 -9.61
C ASP A 532 15.08 24.18 -11.05
N LEU A 533 14.87 25.36 -11.64
CA LEU A 533 15.36 25.64 -12.99
C LEU A 533 16.88 25.66 -13.05
N LEU A 534 17.57 26.21 -12.04
CA LEU A 534 19.04 26.17 -11.94
C LEU A 534 19.55 24.73 -11.84
N PHE A 535 18.91 23.90 -11.03
CA PHE A 535 19.23 22.48 -10.90
C PHE A 535 19.04 21.72 -12.22
N LEU A 536 17.89 21.89 -12.89
CA LEU A 536 17.59 21.24 -14.16
C LEU A 536 18.56 21.62 -15.27
N GLU A 537 18.90 22.91 -15.38
CA GLU A 537 19.89 23.38 -16.36
C GLU A 537 21.26 22.73 -16.14
N ALA A 538 21.70 22.60 -14.88
CA ALA A 538 22.96 21.95 -14.52
C ALA A 538 22.93 20.43 -14.79
N CYS A 539 21.81 19.76 -14.57
CA CYS A 539 21.59 18.35 -14.92
C CYS A 539 21.61 18.12 -16.43
N VAL A 540 20.85 18.92 -17.20
CA VAL A 540 20.81 18.84 -18.66
C VAL A 540 22.20 19.11 -19.27
N ALA A 541 22.97 20.04 -18.72
CA ALA A 541 24.35 20.30 -19.15
C ALA A 541 25.28 19.08 -18.98
N ARG A 542 24.97 18.16 -18.05
CA ARG A 542 25.70 16.91 -17.79
C ARG A 542 25.11 15.69 -18.52
N GLY A 543 24.06 15.89 -19.31
CA GLY A 543 23.35 14.81 -19.98
C GLY A 543 22.52 13.92 -19.05
N VAL A 544 22.27 14.35 -17.81
CA VAL A 544 21.38 13.65 -16.87
C VAL A 544 19.97 13.64 -17.43
N ARG A 545 19.26 12.53 -17.28
CA ARG A 545 17.85 12.42 -17.68
C ARG A 545 16.97 13.14 -16.65
N CYS A 546 16.17 14.12 -17.06
CA CYS A 546 15.42 15.01 -16.15
C CYS A 546 13.91 14.80 -16.24
N GLN A 547 13.33 14.11 -15.27
CA GLN A 547 11.88 13.94 -15.16
C GLN A 547 11.27 15.07 -14.33
N VAL A 548 10.70 16.05 -15.02
CA VAL A 548 9.92 17.12 -14.39
C VAL A 548 8.53 16.61 -14.05
N MET A 549 8.10 16.86 -12.81
CA MET A 549 6.82 16.40 -12.24
C MET A 549 6.09 17.60 -11.65
N LEU A 550 5.09 18.11 -12.38
CA LEU A 550 4.37 19.33 -12.02
C LEU A 550 3.20 19.02 -11.07
N PRO A 551 3.05 19.76 -9.95
CA PRO A 551 1.91 19.61 -9.05
C PRO A 551 0.58 20.12 -9.64
N LEU A 552 0.65 20.88 -10.74
CA LEU A 552 -0.48 21.52 -11.40
C LEU A 552 -0.36 21.31 -12.92
N GLU A 553 -1.44 21.59 -13.64
CA GLU A 553 -1.37 21.76 -15.09
C GLU A 553 -0.36 22.84 -15.46
N GLU A 554 0.39 22.63 -16.54
CA GLU A 554 1.52 23.51 -16.89
C GLU A 554 1.15 25.01 -16.97
N PRO A 555 0.04 25.44 -17.61
CA PRO A 555 -0.31 26.86 -17.67
C PRO A 555 -0.53 27.48 -16.28
N GLU A 556 -1.18 26.74 -15.37
CA GLU A 556 -1.40 27.19 -14.00
C GLU A 556 -0.09 27.21 -13.20
N PHE A 557 0.74 26.17 -13.36
CA PHE A 557 2.05 26.10 -12.72
C PHE A 557 2.93 27.30 -13.10
N VAL A 558 2.98 27.67 -14.39
CA VAL A 558 3.73 28.84 -14.86
C VAL A 558 3.24 30.13 -14.19
N GLN A 559 1.93 30.28 -14.00
CA GLN A 559 1.34 31.45 -13.36
C GLN A 559 1.61 31.53 -11.85
N ARG A 560 1.75 30.39 -11.17
CA ARG A 560 1.91 30.32 -9.71
C ARG A 560 3.36 30.20 -9.25
N SER A 561 4.20 29.53 -10.03
CA SER A 561 5.54 29.07 -9.62
C SER A 561 6.68 29.61 -10.48
N ILE A 562 6.37 30.39 -11.52
CA ILE A 562 7.38 31.00 -12.40
C ILE A 562 7.20 32.51 -12.48
N LEU A 563 6.06 32.95 -13.03
CA LEU A 563 5.80 34.37 -13.32
C LEU A 563 5.80 35.30 -12.09
N PRO A 564 5.37 34.89 -10.88
CA PRO A 564 5.38 35.78 -9.71
C PRO A 564 6.77 36.14 -9.18
N SER A 565 7.81 35.42 -9.61
CA SER A 565 9.19 35.66 -9.17
C SER A 565 9.73 36.97 -9.74
N ILE A 566 10.74 37.56 -9.08
CA ILE A 566 11.56 38.62 -9.68
C ILE A 566 12.11 38.11 -11.01
N ASP A 567 11.97 38.93 -12.05
CA ASP A 567 12.27 38.58 -13.45
C ASP A 567 11.53 37.34 -13.96
N GLY A 568 10.28 37.10 -13.53
CA GLY A 568 9.48 35.93 -13.91
C GLY A 568 9.37 35.70 -15.43
N ALA A 569 9.37 36.76 -16.25
CA ALA A 569 9.41 36.64 -17.71
C ALA A 569 10.70 35.97 -18.23
N ARG A 570 11.84 36.28 -17.61
CA ARG A 570 13.15 35.66 -17.90
C ARG A 570 13.14 34.18 -17.48
N TRP A 571 12.58 33.87 -16.32
CA TRP A 571 12.43 32.46 -15.88
C TRP A 571 11.52 31.65 -16.80
N ARG A 572 10.42 32.22 -17.28
CA ARG A 572 9.55 31.56 -18.29
C ARG A 572 10.29 31.26 -19.59
N GLN A 573 11.14 32.18 -20.05
CA GLN A 573 11.98 31.94 -21.23
C GLN A 573 12.98 30.80 -21.02
N ARG A 574 13.62 30.74 -19.84
CA ARG A 574 14.50 29.63 -19.45
C ARG A 574 13.76 28.29 -19.43
N TRP A 575 12.58 28.25 -18.81
CA TRP A 575 11.72 27.07 -18.82
C TRP A 575 11.41 26.58 -20.25
N ALA A 576 10.96 27.50 -21.11
CA ALA A 576 10.63 27.18 -22.51
C ALA A 576 11.85 26.64 -23.29
N ALA A 577 13.05 27.16 -23.04
CA ALA A 577 14.29 26.70 -23.67
C ALA A 577 14.78 25.34 -23.12
N LEU A 578 14.49 25.05 -21.84
CA LEU A 578 14.92 23.84 -21.15
C LEU A 578 14.03 22.63 -21.47
N LYS A 579 12.71 22.83 -21.56
CA LYS A 579 11.69 21.80 -21.78
C LYS A 579 12.01 20.78 -22.89
N PRO A 580 12.45 21.16 -24.11
CA PRO A 580 12.77 20.17 -25.17
C PRO A 580 14.03 19.33 -24.89
N ARG A 581 14.83 19.67 -23.87
CA ARG A 581 16.13 19.05 -23.56
C ARG A 581 16.10 18.11 -22.36
N LEU A 582 14.94 17.88 -21.75
CA LEU A 582 14.78 17.13 -20.50
C LEU A 582 15.07 15.61 -20.64
N GLY A 583 14.94 15.02 -21.83
CA GLY A 583 15.14 13.58 -22.04
C GLY A 583 14.01 12.67 -21.54
N THR A 584 12.94 13.26 -20.98
CA THR A 584 11.67 12.60 -20.61
C THR A 584 10.49 13.53 -20.83
N PRO A 585 9.29 13.01 -21.12
CA PRO A 585 8.07 13.80 -21.19
C PRO A 585 7.73 14.40 -19.82
N LEU A 586 7.04 15.56 -19.80
CA LEU A 586 6.52 16.14 -18.57
C LEU A 586 5.47 15.22 -17.96
N ARG A 587 5.47 15.15 -16.63
CA ARG A 587 4.41 14.51 -15.86
C ARG A 587 3.64 15.56 -15.08
N MET A 588 2.32 15.43 -15.05
CA MET A 588 1.42 16.40 -14.41
C MET A 588 0.54 15.66 -13.42
N MET A 589 0.56 16.11 -12.16
CA MET A 589 -0.14 15.45 -11.07
C MET A 589 -1.66 15.33 -11.31
N PRO A 590 -2.38 16.35 -11.83
CA PRO A 590 -3.81 16.20 -12.11
C PRO A 590 -4.12 15.11 -13.15
N ALA A 591 -3.26 14.96 -14.16
CA ALA A 591 -3.40 13.93 -15.19
C ALA A 591 -3.05 12.53 -14.67
N ASP A 592 -1.96 12.40 -13.91
CA ASP A 592 -1.42 11.11 -13.47
C ASP A 592 -2.12 10.58 -12.21
N LEU A 593 -2.38 11.46 -11.23
CA LEU A 593 -2.91 11.10 -9.91
C LEU A 593 -4.31 11.66 -9.64
N GLY A 594 -4.88 12.48 -10.52
CA GLY A 594 -6.16 13.16 -10.28
C GLY A 594 -6.04 14.41 -9.40
N PRO A 595 -7.18 15.04 -9.05
CA PRO A 595 -7.18 16.22 -8.18
C PRO A 595 -6.69 15.86 -6.75
N PRO A 596 -6.06 16.80 -6.03
CA PRO A 596 -5.65 16.57 -4.64
C PRO A 596 -6.88 16.33 -3.74
N PRO A 597 -6.76 15.49 -2.68
CA PRO A 597 -7.82 15.34 -1.70
C PRO A 597 -8.20 16.68 -1.06
N ARG A 598 -9.46 16.80 -0.62
CA ARG A 598 -10.00 18.04 -0.04
C ARG A 598 -9.12 18.54 1.11
N GLY A 599 -8.69 19.80 1.03
CA GLY A 599 -7.83 20.44 2.05
C GLY A 599 -6.34 20.13 1.95
N THR A 600 -5.90 19.38 0.92
CA THR A 600 -4.48 19.11 0.66
C THR A 600 -3.90 20.17 -0.26
N ASP A 601 -2.74 20.74 0.08
CA ASP A 601 -2.03 21.66 -0.81
C ASP A 601 -1.41 20.89 -2.01
N PRO A 602 -1.60 21.36 -3.26
CA PRO A 602 -1.05 20.68 -4.43
C PRO A 602 0.48 20.56 -4.44
N PHE A 603 1.21 21.52 -3.88
CA PHE A 603 2.67 21.49 -3.82
C PHE A 603 3.16 20.52 -2.76
N GLU A 604 2.51 20.47 -1.59
CA GLU A 604 2.77 19.45 -0.57
C GLU A 604 2.56 18.03 -1.12
N ARG A 605 1.47 17.83 -1.87
CA ARG A 605 1.20 16.56 -2.56
C ARG A 605 2.25 16.26 -3.64
N GLY A 606 2.60 17.24 -4.47
CA GLY A 606 3.61 17.07 -5.52
C GLY A 606 5.00 16.77 -4.97
N ASN A 607 5.34 17.31 -3.80
CA ASN A 607 6.57 17.01 -3.08
C ASN A 607 6.60 15.56 -2.59
N ARG A 608 5.50 15.08 -1.98
CA ARG A 608 5.34 13.67 -1.61
C ARG A 608 5.45 12.75 -2.83
N TRP A 609 4.86 13.14 -3.95
CA TRP A 609 4.92 12.39 -5.22
C TRP A 609 6.35 12.29 -5.78
N LEU A 610 7.13 13.36 -5.72
CA LEU A 610 8.55 13.35 -6.07
C LEU A 610 9.35 12.40 -5.18
N LEU A 611 9.16 12.47 -3.85
CA LEU A 611 9.87 11.62 -2.90
C LEU A 611 9.50 10.14 -3.09
N ASN A 612 8.22 9.82 -3.22
CA ASN A 612 7.75 8.46 -3.45
C ASN A 612 8.31 7.87 -4.76
N THR A 613 8.35 8.69 -5.83
CA THR A 613 8.98 8.29 -7.10
C THR A 613 10.47 8.04 -6.94
N ALA A 614 11.18 8.88 -6.18
CA ALA A 614 12.60 8.70 -5.90
C ALA A 614 12.87 7.41 -5.11
N LEU A 615 12.15 7.19 -4.01
CA LEU A 615 12.30 6.01 -3.15
C LEU A 615 11.98 4.72 -3.89
N ALA A 616 11.10 4.76 -4.88
CA ALA A 616 10.77 3.59 -5.69
C ALA A 616 11.88 3.11 -6.62
N HIS A 617 12.94 3.90 -6.82
CA HIS A 617 14.16 3.43 -7.47
C HIS A 617 15.14 2.76 -6.50
N GLY A 618 14.89 2.82 -5.18
CA GLY A 618 15.73 2.32 -4.11
C GLY A 618 16.22 3.46 -3.21
N PRO A 619 16.05 3.37 -1.88
CA PRO A 619 16.51 4.42 -0.96
C PRO A 619 18.04 4.59 -0.99
N ASP A 620 18.78 3.52 -1.27
CA ASP A 620 20.24 3.51 -1.46
C ASP A 620 20.71 4.33 -2.68
N LYS A 621 19.83 4.50 -3.68
CA LYS A 621 20.11 5.27 -4.90
C LYS A 621 19.73 6.74 -4.79
N LEU A 622 18.98 7.13 -3.78
CA LEU A 622 18.47 8.49 -3.65
C LEU A 622 19.55 9.42 -3.09
N ARG A 623 19.78 10.54 -3.79
CA ARG A 623 20.59 11.68 -3.39
C ARG A 623 19.69 12.91 -3.32
N PHE A 624 19.38 13.38 -2.11
CA PHE A 624 18.53 14.55 -1.96
C PHE A 624 19.39 15.82 -1.97
N ILE A 625 19.10 16.75 -2.87
CA ILE A 625 19.78 18.05 -2.98
C ILE A 625 18.73 19.12 -2.71
N CYS A 626 18.98 20.01 -1.75
CA CYS A 626 18.04 21.09 -1.46
C CYS A 626 18.71 22.46 -1.41
N LEU A 627 17.97 23.48 -1.85
CA LEU A 627 18.36 24.89 -1.74
C LEU A 627 17.36 25.59 -0.82
N TRP A 628 17.73 25.76 0.45
CA TRP A 628 16.80 26.18 1.50
C TRP A 628 17.52 26.97 2.59
N ASN A 629 16.82 27.86 3.28
CA ASN A 629 17.40 28.80 4.25
C ASN A 629 17.31 28.34 5.71
N GLY A 630 16.90 27.08 5.95
CA GLY A 630 16.71 26.54 7.30
C GLY A 630 15.48 27.05 8.05
N ALA A 631 14.70 27.98 7.48
CA ALA A 631 13.54 28.56 8.15
C ALA A 631 12.30 27.69 7.92
N GLY A 632 11.68 27.25 9.03
CA GLY A 632 10.56 26.31 9.02
C GLY A 632 9.34 26.81 8.25
N GLY A 633 8.62 25.87 7.63
CA GLY A 633 7.28 26.10 7.09
C GLY A 633 6.25 25.52 8.05
N ASP A 634 5.10 26.19 8.20
CA ASP A 634 4.05 25.79 9.14
C ASP A 634 3.15 24.64 8.62
N GLY A 635 3.48 24.01 7.47
CA GLY A 635 2.65 23.02 6.78
C GLY A 635 3.37 21.69 6.43
N PRO A 636 2.65 20.55 6.43
CA PRO A 636 3.20 19.24 6.10
C PRO A 636 3.46 19.07 4.60
N GLY A 637 4.73 19.03 4.17
CA GLY A 637 5.09 18.76 2.77
C GLY A 637 5.90 19.86 2.08
N GLY A 638 6.32 20.89 2.81
CA GLY A 638 7.37 21.83 2.34
C GLY A 638 8.77 21.19 2.29
N THR A 639 9.77 21.93 1.81
CA THR A 639 11.16 21.46 1.66
C THR A 639 11.75 20.90 2.97
N GLN A 640 11.35 21.43 4.13
CA GLN A 640 11.76 20.90 5.44
C GLN A 640 11.25 19.46 5.69
N HIS A 641 9.98 19.19 5.36
CA HIS A 641 9.40 17.86 5.50
C HIS A 641 10.11 16.87 4.59
N LEU A 642 10.36 17.27 3.33
CA LEU A 642 11.12 16.44 2.38
C LEU A 642 12.52 16.12 2.89
N MET A 643 13.20 17.14 3.45
CA MET A 643 14.53 16.99 4.01
C MET A 643 14.54 16.01 5.18
N ALA A 644 13.56 16.12 6.09
CA ALA A 644 13.45 15.22 7.24
C ALA A 644 13.16 13.77 6.80
N GLU A 645 12.23 13.57 5.86
CA GLU A 645 11.91 12.24 5.33
C GLU A 645 13.09 11.65 4.56
N ALA A 646 13.75 12.42 3.69
CA ALA A 646 14.94 11.96 2.97
C ALA A 646 16.07 11.59 3.94
N GLN A 647 16.36 12.45 4.93
CA GLN A 647 17.38 12.19 5.95
C GLN A 647 17.07 10.90 6.74
N GLN A 648 15.81 10.66 7.09
CA GLN A 648 15.39 9.46 7.81
C GLN A 648 15.55 8.19 6.97
N ARG A 649 15.29 8.27 5.66
CA ARG A 649 15.27 7.11 4.76
C ARG A 649 16.63 6.77 4.15
N THR A 650 17.49 7.76 3.90
CA THR A 650 18.74 7.57 3.15
C THR A 650 19.98 8.05 3.89
N GLY A 651 19.85 9.01 4.81
CA GLY A 651 20.97 9.65 5.48
C GLY A 651 21.82 10.59 4.60
N GLU A 652 21.57 10.65 3.29
CA GLU A 652 22.35 11.42 2.32
C GLU A 652 21.57 12.63 1.80
N VAL A 653 21.82 13.78 2.44
CA VAL A 653 21.24 15.08 2.09
C VAL A 653 22.35 16.10 1.81
N TRP A 654 22.30 16.71 0.64
CA TRP A 654 23.14 17.84 0.26
C TRP A 654 22.36 19.15 0.41
N TRP A 655 22.59 19.84 1.52
CA TRP A 655 21.94 21.11 1.81
C TRP A 655 22.77 22.30 1.35
N VAL A 656 22.25 23.03 0.36
CA VAL A 656 22.73 24.36 -0.02
C VAL A 656 21.97 25.40 0.81
N ASP A 657 22.58 25.86 1.90
CA ASP A 657 22.01 26.90 2.74
C ASP A 657 22.06 28.25 2.03
N THR A 658 20.91 28.86 1.75
CA THR A 658 20.88 30.16 1.06
C THR A 658 21.47 31.29 1.89
N ARG A 659 21.59 31.11 3.21
CA ARG A 659 22.23 32.07 4.11
C ARG A 659 23.75 32.15 3.88
N ASP A 660 24.34 31.10 3.30
CA ASP A 660 25.78 31.00 3.04
C ASP A 660 26.16 31.41 1.59
N LEU A 661 25.17 31.81 0.78
CA LEU A 661 25.39 32.14 -0.64
C LEU A 661 25.89 33.57 -0.86
N LEU A 662 25.67 34.47 0.09
CA LEU A 662 26.24 35.80 0.09
C LEU A 662 27.30 35.88 1.20
N PRO A 663 28.41 36.60 0.99
CA PRO A 663 29.34 36.90 2.08
C PRO A 663 28.57 37.56 3.22
N ALA A 664 28.88 37.22 4.47
CA ALA A 664 28.40 37.99 5.61
C ALA A 664 28.73 39.47 5.35
N GLY A 665 27.70 40.32 5.33
CA GLY A 665 27.90 41.75 5.14
C GLY A 665 28.89 42.29 6.17
N PRO A 666 29.64 43.36 5.83
CA PRO A 666 30.59 43.98 6.75
C PRO A 666 29.96 44.41 8.08
#